data_AF-A0A535D5D1-F1
#
_entry.id   AF-A0A535D5D1-F1
#
_cell.length_a   1.000
_cell.length_b   1.000
_cell.length_c   1.000
_cell.angle_alpha   90.00
_cell.angle_beta   90.00
_cell.angle_gamma   90.00
#
_symmetry.space_group_name_H-M   'P 1'
#
loop_
_entity.id
_entity.type
_entity.pdbx_description
1 polymer ?
#
loop_
_entity_poly.entity_id
_entity_poly.type
_entity_poly.pdbx_seq_one_letter_code
_entity_poly.pdbx_strand_id
1 'polypeptide(L)'
;MAVHVPLSAAAQAEAKHLMLSSRNILKPADGQPVVTPRQDMVLGTYWLTLEPDGAGDGTRAKGDGDLWKDARIFGDYNEVQSNLDLGLVTYQTPVRFPWAGKVIETTVGRVLFNAVIPEDLRFINRTLDRGAIRDIVTQTFERHGNEVTAEVVDRIKNLGFAAATQAGVSISIDDVAIPEDKAKTIAEAERKVAEIDRQFQRGLISEQERYEHTVKIWTDATKNVIDAMMLALDKRGSVYMMATSGARGNTQQMGQIGGMRGLIADPQGRIIDLPIRSNFREGLTVLEYFISTHGGRKGLADTAIRTADSGYLTRRLVDVAQDVIVRIEDCGDEDGIFVNADEPGRQEPFQDSMFGRLVAQDIKDPKGQLVAARGDDIDRVLAKKILDAGVKRVRIRSPLACNAKYGICRACYGRNLATGKLVEAGEAVGIIAAQSIGEPGTQLTMRTFHTGGVAAVGKDITMGLPRVEELFEARVPKGMAVVCEIDGIAEIVRDPDGSRKIVVRNSQDYTVPISVPAGYVLAIADGDAAVAGQPLAKPERRTKGKTDMPAPVSGKVTVHGDSRITIALKDVEERIYEVEHTARINVENGSKVSAGDFLTEGSANPQDILRISGREAVYRYMVNEVQKVYRSQGVTINDKHIEIIVRQMLRKVRIEEAGDTELLPMELFDRFEFEDINARTIASGGEPATAQTVLLGVTKASLSTNSFLAAASFQETTRVLTEAATMGQKDRLLGLKENVIIGKLIPAGTGLASRREQLDWLPKARALAAMFGTDEDEEVPVVPAEELSLEDLDDDEDENGEEGLEDIEDVAEPTQADLTKPAE
;
A
#
# COMPACT_ATOMS: atom_id res chain seq x y z
N MET A 1 29.08 -8.68 -8.46
CA MET A 1 28.37 -9.35 -7.35
C MET A 1 29.38 -9.56 -6.25
N ALA A 2 29.10 -9.11 -5.02
CA ALA A 2 29.95 -9.40 -3.86
C ALA A 2 29.57 -10.77 -3.30
N VAL A 3 30.56 -11.54 -2.87
CA VAL A 3 30.36 -12.89 -2.29
C VAL A 3 30.89 -12.87 -0.86
N HIS A 4 30.05 -13.28 0.09
CA HIS A 4 30.41 -13.39 1.51
C HIS A 4 30.32 -14.87 1.93
N VAL A 5 31.23 -15.30 2.80
CA VAL A 5 31.31 -16.70 3.26
C VAL A 5 30.92 -16.79 4.73
N PRO A 6 29.83 -17.50 5.10
CA PRO A 6 29.45 -17.67 6.50
C PRO A 6 30.43 -18.61 7.20
N LEU A 7 31.05 -18.12 8.28
CA LEU A 7 32.09 -18.88 9.00
C LEU A 7 31.51 -19.76 10.11
N SER A 8 30.60 -19.23 10.93
CA SER A 8 30.05 -19.97 12.08
C SER A 8 29.01 -21.02 11.64
N ALA A 9 28.90 -22.11 12.41
CA ALA A 9 27.91 -23.15 12.14
C ALA A 9 26.47 -22.60 12.16
N ALA A 10 26.17 -21.66 13.06
CA ALA A 10 24.88 -20.97 13.10
C ALA A 10 24.61 -20.16 11.83
N ALA A 11 25.58 -19.37 11.35
CA ALA A 11 25.43 -18.59 10.12
C ALA A 11 25.30 -19.49 8.87
N GLN A 12 26.03 -20.60 8.82
CA GLN A 12 25.88 -21.60 7.75
C GLN A 12 24.48 -22.22 7.75
N ALA A 13 23.95 -22.53 8.94
CA ALA A 13 22.62 -23.08 9.09
C ALA A 13 21.55 -22.05 8.68
N GLU A 14 21.67 -20.78 9.09
CA GLU A 14 20.79 -19.70 8.65
C GLU A 14 20.82 -19.51 7.13
N ALA A 15 22.01 -19.50 6.52
CA ALA A 15 22.15 -19.38 5.07
C ALA A 15 21.45 -20.53 4.34
N LYS A 16 21.61 -21.76 4.83
CA LYS A 16 21.00 -22.97 4.25
C LYS A 16 19.48 -23.03 4.45
N HIS A 17 18.99 -22.62 5.62
CA HIS A 17 17.58 -22.81 5.98
C HIS A 17 16.69 -21.60 5.62
N LEU A 18 17.21 -20.38 5.71
CA LEU A 18 16.44 -19.14 5.50
C LEU A 18 16.79 -18.43 4.17
N MET A 19 18.07 -18.41 3.77
CA MET A 19 18.52 -17.60 2.62
C MET A 19 18.59 -18.35 1.30
N LEU A 20 18.40 -19.67 1.30
CA LEU A 20 18.50 -20.50 0.10
C LEU A 20 17.50 -20.05 -0.99
N SER A 21 17.98 -19.85 -2.23
CA SER A 21 17.17 -19.32 -3.32
C SER A 21 15.95 -20.17 -3.67
N SER A 22 16.04 -21.50 -3.53
CA SER A 22 14.91 -22.41 -3.77
C SER A 22 13.77 -22.27 -2.77
N ARG A 23 14.01 -21.61 -1.62
CA ARG A 23 12.96 -21.29 -0.63
C ARG A 23 12.37 -19.91 -0.83
N ASN A 24 13.13 -18.99 -1.44
CA ASN A 24 12.75 -17.59 -1.65
C ASN A 24 12.10 -17.38 -3.02
N ILE A 25 10.93 -18.02 -3.23
CA ILE A 25 10.20 -18.04 -4.51
C ILE A 25 9.23 -16.85 -4.63
N LEU A 26 8.58 -16.47 -3.53
CA LEU A 26 7.58 -15.40 -3.52
C LEU A 26 8.18 -14.05 -3.11
N LYS A 27 7.54 -12.97 -3.57
CA LYS A 27 7.89 -11.61 -3.18
C LYS A 27 7.27 -11.31 -1.81
N PRO A 28 8.05 -10.83 -0.82
CA PRO A 28 7.50 -10.43 0.48
C PRO A 28 6.46 -9.28 0.42
N ALA A 29 6.47 -8.49 -0.65
CA ALA A 29 5.60 -7.33 -0.82
C ALA A 29 4.13 -7.69 -1.11
N ASP A 30 3.89 -8.69 -1.97
CA ASP A 30 2.55 -9.03 -2.48
C ASP A 30 2.27 -10.53 -2.59
N GLY A 31 3.25 -11.39 -2.29
CA GLY A 31 3.14 -12.84 -2.38
C GLY A 31 3.10 -13.39 -3.81
N GLN A 32 3.45 -12.58 -4.83
CA GLN A 32 3.59 -13.07 -6.20
C GLN A 32 4.93 -13.79 -6.41
N PRO A 33 5.01 -14.80 -7.30
CA PRO A 33 6.28 -15.48 -7.57
C PRO A 33 7.28 -14.57 -8.28
N VAL A 34 8.46 -14.41 -7.68
CA VAL A 34 9.59 -13.63 -8.22
C VAL A 34 10.31 -14.41 -9.32
N VAL A 35 10.42 -15.72 -9.16
CA VAL A 35 11.14 -16.66 -10.03
C VAL A 35 10.36 -17.06 -11.29
N THR A 36 9.53 -16.16 -11.80
CA THR A 36 8.82 -16.39 -13.06
C THR A 36 9.78 -16.37 -14.25
N PRO A 37 9.66 -17.32 -15.20
CA PRO A 37 10.41 -17.27 -16.47
C PRO A 37 10.29 -15.91 -17.17
N ARG A 38 11.39 -15.45 -17.78
CA ARG A 38 11.49 -14.15 -18.44
C ARG A 38 12.13 -14.28 -19.82
N GLN A 39 11.91 -13.27 -20.67
CA GLN A 39 12.58 -13.11 -21.96
C GLN A 39 12.50 -14.39 -22.80
N ASP A 40 13.63 -14.97 -23.17
CA ASP A 40 13.74 -16.11 -24.08
C ASP A 40 12.94 -17.32 -23.62
N MET A 41 12.85 -17.56 -22.30
CA MET A 41 12.03 -18.66 -21.76
C MET A 41 10.54 -18.46 -22.06
N VAL A 42 10.06 -17.21 -21.95
CA VAL A 42 8.67 -16.86 -22.26
C VAL A 42 8.43 -16.93 -23.76
N LEU A 43 9.38 -16.43 -24.55
CA LEU A 43 9.30 -16.47 -26.02
C LEU A 43 9.23 -17.92 -26.54
N GLY A 44 10.09 -18.81 -26.02
CA GLY A 44 10.11 -20.20 -26.41
C GLY A 44 8.84 -20.96 -26.02
N THR A 45 8.33 -20.74 -24.80
CA THR A 45 7.07 -21.34 -24.36
C THR A 45 5.84 -20.79 -25.10
N TYR A 46 5.85 -19.50 -25.45
CA TYR A 46 4.82 -18.89 -26.29
C TYR A 46 4.81 -19.51 -27.70
N TRP A 47 5.99 -19.59 -28.35
CA TRP A 47 6.12 -20.21 -29.68
C TRP A 47 5.75 -21.69 -29.68
N LEU A 48 6.12 -22.42 -28.62
CA LEU A 48 5.78 -23.82 -28.42
C LEU A 48 4.26 -24.05 -28.32
N THR A 49 3.53 -23.10 -27.73
CA THR A 49 2.09 -23.22 -27.46
C THR A 49 1.19 -22.46 -28.43
N LEU A 50 1.79 -21.86 -29.47
CA LEU A 50 1.10 -21.14 -30.54
C LEU A 50 0.12 -22.06 -31.27
N GLU A 51 -0.97 -21.46 -31.76
CA GLU A 51 -2.02 -22.20 -32.48
C GLU A 51 -1.59 -22.59 -33.91
N PRO A 52 -2.16 -23.68 -34.46
CA PRO A 52 -1.86 -24.11 -35.83
C PRO A 52 -2.23 -23.03 -36.85
N ASP A 53 -1.50 -22.99 -37.97
CA ASP A 53 -1.86 -22.14 -39.11
C ASP A 53 -3.27 -22.50 -39.63
N GLY A 54 -4.14 -21.49 -39.73
CA GLY A 54 -5.52 -21.64 -40.21
C GLY A 54 -6.59 -21.77 -39.12
N ALA A 55 -6.23 -21.91 -37.85
CA ALA A 55 -7.20 -21.79 -36.76
C ALA A 55 -7.60 -20.31 -36.61
N GLY A 56 -8.81 -19.94 -37.01
CA GLY A 56 -9.27 -18.55 -36.93
C GLY A 56 -9.22 -17.98 -35.51
N ASP A 57 -9.01 -16.66 -35.38
CA ASP A 57 -9.06 -15.92 -34.11
C ASP A 57 -10.32 -16.32 -33.33
N GLY A 58 -10.18 -17.08 -32.23
CA GLY A 58 -11.10 -17.55 -31.17
C GLY A 58 -12.63 -17.31 -31.19
N THR A 59 -13.13 -16.33 -31.93
CA THR A 59 -14.52 -16.20 -32.38
C THR A 59 -14.75 -17.06 -33.62
N ARG A 60 -15.20 -18.31 -33.42
CA ARG A 60 -15.80 -19.23 -34.42
C ARG A 60 -15.96 -18.61 -35.82
N ALA A 61 -14.88 -18.54 -36.59
CA ALA A 61 -14.96 -18.26 -38.01
C ALA A 61 -15.51 -19.52 -38.65
N LYS A 62 -16.70 -19.39 -39.24
CA LYS A 62 -17.43 -20.46 -39.92
C LYS A 62 -16.58 -20.99 -41.08
N GLY A 63 -15.85 -22.08 -40.84
CA GLY A 63 -15.03 -22.77 -41.85
C GLY A 63 -14.24 -23.97 -41.31
N ASP A 64 -13.88 -23.98 -40.02
CA ASP A 64 -12.89 -24.92 -39.44
C ASP A 64 -13.46 -26.26 -38.95
N GLY A 65 -14.19 -26.96 -39.82
CA GLY A 65 -14.66 -28.32 -39.53
C GLY A 65 -13.62 -29.43 -39.75
N ASP A 66 -12.55 -29.18 -40.52
CA ASP A 66 -11.71 -30.25 -41.08
C ASP A 66 -10.28 -30.34 -40.51
N LEU A 67 -9.72 -29.25 -39.96
CA LEU A 67 -8.37 -29.23 -39.36
C LEU A 67 -8.17 -30.28 -38.25
N TRP A 68 -9.22 -30.55 -37.48
CA TRP A 68 -9.17 -31.47 -36.33
C TRP A 68 -9.70 -32.87 -36.63
N LYS A 69 -10.41 -33.07 -37.76
CA LYS A 69 -10.93 -34.39 -38.16
C LYS A 69 -9.83 -35.32 -38.63
N ASP A 70 -8.83 -34.78 -39.34
CA ASP A 70 -7.68 -35.53 -39.86
C ASP A 70 -6.48 -35.52 -38.90
N ALA A 71 -6.63 -34.91 -37.72
CA ALA A 71 -5.58 -34.84 -36.71
C ALA A 71 -5.27 -36.23 -36.13
N ARG A 72 -3.97 -36.57 -36.11
CA ARG A 72 -3.48 -37.85 -35.58
C ARG A 72 -3.83 -37.96 -34.09
N ILE A 73 -4.22 -39.16 -33.69
CA ILE A 73 -4.44 -39.50 -32.28
C ILE A 73 -3.17 -40.15 -31.75
N PHE A 74 -2.61 -39.59 -30.68
CA PHE A 74 -1.48 -40.17 -29.97
C PHE A 74 -1.96 -40.68 -28.60
N GLY A 75 -1.48 -41.84 -28.17
CA GLY A 75 -1.91 -42.49 -26.92
C GLY A 75 -1.17 -42.00 -25.68
N ASP A 76 0.09 -41.60 -25.80
CA ASP A 76 0.94 -41.20 -24.66
C ASP A 76 1.96 -40.11 -25.03
N TYR A 77 2.51 -39.44 -24.02
CA TYR A 77 3.55 -38.41 -24.16
C TYR A 77 4.81 -38.94 -24.88
N ASN A 78 5.21 -40.19 -24.60
CA ASN A 78 6.38 -40.80 -25.22
C ASN A 78 6.19 -41.02 -26.73
N GLU A 79 4.96 -41.30 -27.16
CA GLU A 79 4.63 -41.47 -28.57
C GLU A 79 4.72 -40.12 -29.30
N VAL A 80 4.24 -39.04 -28.66
CA VAL A 80 4.36 -37.68 -29.18
C VAL A 80 5.83 -37.27 -29.31
N GLN A 81 6.65 -37.52 -28.28
CA GLN A 81 8.09 -37.23 -28.30
C GLN A 81 8.80 -38.03 -29.40
N SER A 82 8.50 -39.33 -29.53
CA SER A 82 9.11 -40.19 -30.55
C SER A 82 8.78 -39.71 -31.97
N ASN A 83 7.54 -39.31 -32.22
CA ASN A 83 7.14 -38.79 -33.53
C ASN A 83 7.78 -37.43 -33.84
N LEU A 84 8.01 -36.60 -32.82
CA LEU A 84 8.74 -35.34 -32.95
C LEU A 84 10.22 -35.60 -33.26
N ASP A 85 10.86 -36.53 -32.55
CA ASP A 85 12.27 -36.89 -32.76
C ASP A 85 12.51 -37.50 -34.15
N LEU A 86 11.53 -38.25 -34.66
CA LEU A 86 11.52 -38.78 -36.03
C LEU A 86 11.21 -37.70 -37.10
N GLY A 87 10.86 -36.48 -36.70
CA GLY A 87 10.48 -35.39 -37.61
C GLY A 87 9.15 -35.60 -38.33
N LEU A 88 8.28 -36.50 -37.83
CA LEU A 88 6.97 -36.81 -38.42
C LEU A 88 5.90 -35.77 -38.06
N VAL A 89 6.11 -35.02 -36.98
CA VAL A 89 5.26 -33.94 -36.50
C VAL A 89 6.13 -32.76 -36.06
N THR A 90 5.58 -31.55 -36.13
CA THR A 90 6.21 -30.34 -35.58
C THR A 90 5.48 -29.89 -34.32
N TYR A 91 6.10 -28.99 -33.54
CA TYR A 91 5.51 -28.48 -32.29
C TYR A 91 4.10 -27.89 -32.44
N GLN A 92 3.80 -27.24 -33.56
CA GLN A 92 2.51 -26.56 -33.80
C GLN A 92 1.51 -27.45 -34.56
N THR A 93 1.86 -28.72 -34.83
CA THR A 93 0.96 -29.66 -35.51
C THR A 93 -0.27 -29.95 -34.63
N PRO A 94 -1.50 -29.85 -35.15
CA PRO A 94 -2.72 -30.20 -34.42
C PRO A 94 -2.82 -31.71 -34.19
N VAL A 95 -3.14 -32.10 -32.97
CA VAL A 95 -3.22 -33.50 -32.52
C VAL A 95 -4.42 -33.71 -31.61
N ARG A 96 -4.88 -34.96 -31.56
CA ARG A 96 -5.94 -35.39 -30.64
C ARG A 96 -5.31 -36.26 -29.55
N PHE A 97 -5.43 -35.83 -28.30
CA PHE A 97 -4.79 -36.48 -27.17
C PHE A 97 -5.83 -36.99 -26.16
N PRO A 98 -5.79 -38.25 -25.71
CA PRO A 98 -6.68 -38.76 -24.69
C PRO A 98 -6.25 -38.26 -23.30
N TRP A 99 -7.11 -37.51 -22.63
CA TRP A 99 -6.89 -37.02 -21.26
C TRP A 99 -8.17 -37.14 -20.42
N ALA A 100 -8.05 -37.67 -19.20
CA ALA A 100 -9.16 -37.83 -18.25
C ALA A 100 -10.43 -38.50 -18.85
N GLY A 101 -10.25 -39.51 -19.71
CA GLY A 101 -11.33 -40.25 -20.36
C GLY A 101 -12.00 -39.51 -21.53
N LYS A 102 -11.48 -38.36 -21.96
CA LYS A 102 -11.96 -37.59 -23.13
C LYS A 102 -10.80 -37.37 -24.11
N VAL A 103 -11.11 -37.35 -25.41
CA VAL A 103 -10.12 -36.97 -26.43
C VAL A 103 -10.18 -35.45 -26.60
N ILE A 104 -9.09 -34.76 -26.27
CA ILE A 104 -8.96 -33.31 -26.39
C ILE A 104 -8.21 -32.93 -27.68
N GLU A 105 -8.60 -31.82 -28.28
CA GLU A 105 -7.96 -31.21 -29.45
C GLU A 105 -6.87 -30.23 -28.97
N THR A 106 -5.61 -30.48 -29.31
CA THR A 106 -4.47 -29.70 -28.81
C THR A 106 -3.29 -29.73 -29.80
N THR A 107 -2.14 -29.16 -29.45
CA THR A 107 -0.92 -29.19 -30.28
C THR A 107 0.16 -30.03 -29.63
N VAL A 108 1.09 -30.56 -30.42
CA VAL A 108 2.26 -31.31 -29.92
C VAL A 108 3.01 -30.54 -28.83
N GLY A 109 3.26 -29.25 -29.04
CA GLY A 109 3.97 -28.40 -28.10
C GLY A 109 3.21 -28.17 -26.79
N ARG A 110 1.87 -28.05 -26.84
CA ARG A 110 1.04 -27.99 -25.63
C ARG A 110 1.08 -29.31 -24.85
N VAL A 111 1.10 -30.46 -25.53
CA VAL A 111 1.26 -31.78 -24.89
C VAL A 111 2.61 -31.88 -24.18
N LEU A 112 3.71 -31.51 -24.85
CA LEU A 112 5.05 -31.50 -24.26
C LEU A 112 5.17 -30.54 -23.07
N PHE A 113 4.56 -29.37 -23.16
CA PHE A 113 4.51 -28.44 -22.05
C PHE A 113 3.75 -29.02 -20.84
N ASN A 114 2.62 -29.69 -21.07
CA ASN A 114 1.86 -30.34 -19.99
C ASN A 114 2.62 -31.50 -19.34
N ALA A 115 3.52 -32.18 -20.06
CA ALA A 115 4.37 -33.23 -19.48
C ALA A 115 5.31 -32.70 -18.37
N VAL A 116 5.67 -31.41 -18.43
CA VAL A 116 6.55 -30.75 -17.45
C VAL A 116 5.82 -30.37 -16.16
N ILE A 117 4.52 -30.10 -16.24
CA ILE A 117 3.68 -29.65 -15.14
C ILE A 117 3.24 -30.85 -14.27
N PRO A 118 3.01 -30.69 -12.95
CA PRO A 118 2.42 -31.73 -12.09
C PRO A 118 1.06 -32.22 -12.61
N GLU A 119 0.74 -33.49 -12.34
CA GLU A 119 -0.45 -34.16 -12.88
C GLU A 119 -1.78 -33.44 -12.52
N ASP A 120 -1.87 -32.88 -11.32
CA ASP A 120 -3.07 -32.21 -10.80
C ASP A 120 -3.43 -30.88 -11.50
N LEU A 121 -2.48 -30.31 -12.24
CA LEU A 121 -2.65 -29.04 -12.96
C LEU A 121 -2.79 -29.24 -14.47
N ARG A 122 -2.71 -30.49 -14.96
CA ARG A 122 -2.96 -30.84 -16.35
C ARG A 122 -4.48 -30.87 -16.61
N PHE A 123 -4.99 -30.45 -17.77
CA PHE A 123 -4.31 -30.13 -19.01
C PHE A 123 -4.54 -28.65 -19.39
N ILE A 124 -3.45 -27.91 -19.66
CA ILE A 124 -3.47 -26.51 -20.06
C ILE A 124 -3.48 -26.42 -21.59
N ASN A 125 -4.58 -25.92 -22.15
CA ASN A 125 -4.78 -25.83 -23.60
C ASN A 125 -5.02 -24.38 -24.06
N ARG A 126 -4.05 -23.51 -23.84
CA ARG A 126 -4.05 -22.11 -24.28
C ARG A 126 -2.64 -21.68 -24.66
N THR A 127 -2.51 -20.62 -25.46
CA THR A 127 -1.21 -19.98 -25.72
C THR A 127 -0.68 -19.36 -24.43
N LEU A 128 0.60 -19.57 -24.14
CA LEU A 128 1.22 -19.19 -22.89
C LEU A 128 2.03 -17.91 -23.06
N ASP A 129 1.45 -16.80 -22.61
CA ASP A 129 2.14 -15.55 -22.41
C ASP A 129 2.80 -15.49 -21.03
N ARG A 130 3.55 -14.40 -20.78
CA ARG A 130 4.16 -14.15 -19.45
C ARG A 130 3.14 -14.21 -18.30
N GLY A 131 1.92 -13.72 -18.54
CA GLY A 131 0.84 -13.74 -17.55
C GLY A 131 0.42 -15.16 -17.20
N ALA A 132 0.11 -15.98 -18.21
CA ALA A 132 -0.29 -17.37 -18.03
C ALA A 132 0.79 -18.21 -17.32
N ILE A 133 2.07 -18.00 -17.62
CA ILE A 133 3.16 -18.72 -16.95
C ILE A 133 3.22 -18.34 -15.47
N ARG A 134 3.07 -17.04 -15.14
CA ARG A 134 3.01 -16.59 -13.75
C ARG A 134 1.86 -17.25 -12.99
N ASP A 135 0.68 -17.37 -13.60
CA ASP A 135 -0.47 -18.02 -12.98
C ASP A 135 -0.20 -19.50 -12.69
N ILE A 136 0.46 -20.20 -13.62
CA ILE A 136 0.83 -21.62 -13.45
C ILE A 136 1.80 -21.80 -12.29
N VAL A 137 2.84 -20.96 -12.20
CA VAL A 137 3.81 -21.00 -11.10
C VAL A 137 3.11 -20.71 -9.77
N THR A 138 2.18 -19.75 -9.74
CA THR A 138 1.40 -19.41 -8.55
C THR A 138 0.55 -20.61 -8.08
N GLN A 139 -0.18 -21.26 -8.99
CA GLN A 139 -0.99 -22.44 -8.66
C GLN A 139 -0.14 -23.64 -8.22
N THR A 140 1.04 -23.81 -8.83
CA THR A 140 1.99 -24.87 -8.44
C THR A 140 2.49 -24.65 -7.01
N PHE A 141 2.82 -23.41 -6.67
CA PHE A 141 3.23 -23.04 -5.32
C PHE A 141 2.15 -23.30 -4.28
N GLU A 142 0.92 -22.87 -4.54
CA GLU A 142 -0.19 -23.01 -3.60
C GLU A 142 -0.53 -24.47 -3.30
N ARG A 143 -0.38 -25.37 -4.27
CA ARG A 143 -0.73 -26.81 -4.11
C ARG A 143 0.44 -27.68 -3.64
N HIS A 144 1.64 -27.43 -4.13
CA HIS A 144 2.79 -28.32 -3.95
C HIS A 144 3.94 -27.69 -3.13
N GLY A 145 3.86 -26.40 -2.80
CA GLY A 145 4.87 -25.69 -2.01
C GLY A 145 6.17 -25.40 -2.76
N ASN A 146 7.22 -25.05 -2.01
CA ASN A 146 8.43 -24.42 -2.57
C ASN A 146 9.27 -25.38 -3.43
N GLU A 147 9.57 -26.58 -2.93
CA GLU A 147 10.53 -27.51 -3.55
C GLU A 147 10.06 -27.97 -4.94
N VAL A 148 8.81 -28.42 -5.05
CA VAL A 148 8.21 -28.85 -6.32
C VAL A 148 8.10 -27.67 -7.29
N THR A 149 7.76 -26.48 -6.80
CA THR A 149 7.68 -25.28 -7.64
C THR A 149 9.04 -24.93 -8.24
N ALA A 150 10.12 -24.99 -7.45
CA ALA A 150 11.46 -24.74 -7.96
C ALA A 150 11.84 -25.72 -9.07
N GLU A 151 11.56 -27.01 -8.89
CA GLU A 151 11.82 -28.04 -9.90
C GLU A 151 11.01 -27.81 -11.19
N VAL A 152 9.71 -27.51 -11.05
CA VAL A 152 8.83 -27.23 -12.20
C VAL A 152 9.31 -25.99 -12.97
N VAL A 153 9.70 -24.92 -12.28
CA VAL A 153 10.26 -23.72 -12.91
C VAL A 153 11.55 -24.03 -13.67
N ASP A 154 12.43 -24.87 -13.12
CA ASP A 154 13.65 -25.29 -13.81
C ASP A 154 13.38 -26.13 -15.05
N ARG A 155 12.37 -27.01 -15.01
CA ARG A 155 11.95 -27.77 -16.19
C ARG A 155 11.32 -26.86 -17.25
N ILE A 156 10.49 -25.88 -16.86
CA ILE A 156 9.93 -24.87 -17.77
C ILE A 156 11.04 -24.04 -18.40
N LYS A 157 12.05 -23.64 -17.61
CA LYS A 157 13.24 -22.94 -18.10
C LYS A 157 13.95 -23.73 -19.20
N ASN A 158 14.25 -25.00 -18.95
CA ASN A 158 14.95 -25.86 -19.91
C ASN A 158 14.14 -26.04 -21.20
N LEU A 159 12.84 -26.32 -21.08
CA LEU A 159 11.94 -26.44 -22.24
C LEU A 159 11.84 -25.12 -23.02
N GLY A 160 11.70 -23.99 -22.31
CA GLY A 160 11.64 -22.66 -22.90
C GLY A 160 12.90 -22.31 -23.68
N PHE A 161 14.09 -22.57 -23.13
CA PHE A 161 15.35 -22.33 -23.86
C PHE A 161 15.53 -23.24 -25.08
N ALA A 162 15.17 -24.51 -24.97
CA ALA A 162 15.24 -25.43 -26.10
C ALA A 162 14.29 -25.00 -27.23
N ALA A 163 13.04 -24.69 -26.89
CA ALA A 163 12.03 -24.22 -27.83
C ALA A 163 12.41 -22.86 -28.45
N ALA A 164 12.95 -21.91 -27.67
CA ALA A 164 13.41 -20.62 -28.19
C ALA A 164 14.56 -20.78 -29.19
N THR A 165 15.47 -21.71 -28.92
CA THR A 165 16.59 -22.02 -29.82
C THR A 165 16.09 -22.60 -31.15
N GLN A 166 15.13 -23.52 -31.08
CA GLN A 166 14.53 -24.15 -32.27
C GLN A 166 13.61 -23.21 -33.06
N ALA A 167 12.95 -22.27 -32.37
CA ALA A 167 12.13 -21.25 -33.01
C ALA A 167 12.95 -20.36 -33.95
N GLY A 168 14.27 -20.26 -33.74
CA GLY A 168 15.17 -19.52 -34.62
C GLY A 168 14.80 -18.03 -34.72
N VAL A 169 14.24 -17.47 -33.64
CA VAL A 169 13.74 -16.09 -33.65
C VAL A 169 14.90 -15.14 -33.87
N SER A 170 14.84 -14.40 -34.97
CA SER A 170 15.80 -13.38 -35.36
C SER A 170 15.08 -12.08 -35.68
N ILE A 171 15.79 -10.96 -35.63
CA ILE A 171 15.25 -9.66 -36.02
C ILE A 171 16.01 -9.15 -37.24
N SER A 172 15.29 -8.89 -38.32
CA SER A 172 15.76 -8.23 -39.52
C SER A 172 15.15 -6.83 -39.63
N ILE A 173 15.70 -6.00 -40.51
CA ILE A 173 15.06 -4.72 -40.81
C ILE A 173 13.65 -4.97 -41.37
N ASP A 174 13.47 -5.98 -42.23
CA ASP A 174 12.23 -6.29 -42.95
C ASP A 174 11.09 -6.80 -42.05
N ASP A 175 11.41 -7.29 -40.84
CA ASP A 175 10.41 -7.71 -39.87
C ASP A 175 9.63 -6.52 -39.28
N VAL A 176 10.14 -5.29 -39.42
CA VAL A 176 9.48 -4.07 -38.95
C VAL A 176 8.65 -3.47 -40.08
N ALA A 177 7.36 -3.78 -40.14
CA ALA A 177 6.46 -3.17 -41.11
C ALA A 177 6.23 -1.68 -40.82
N ILE A 178 6.31 -0.85 -41.88
CA ILE A 178 5.83 0.54 -41.85
C ILE A 178 4.40 0.52 -42.41
N PRO A 179 3.39 1.00 -41.67
CA PRO A 179 2.02 0.96 -42.15
C PRO A 179 1.83 1.91 -43.34
N GLU A 180 1.21 1.43 -44.41
CA GLU A 180 0.96 2.22 -45.63
C GLU A 180 0.09 3.46 -45.37
N ASP A 181 -0.81 3.37 -44.38
CA ASP A 181 -1.70 4.46 -44.01
C ASP A 181 -1.00 5.57 -43.21
N LYS A 182 0.25 5.38 -42.76
CA LYS A 182 1.01 6.38 -41.99
C LYS A 182 1.02 7.75 -42.66
N ALA A 183 1.37 7.79 -43.96
CA ALA A 183 1.46 9.05 -44.69
C ALA A 183 0.10 9.77 -44.77
N LYS A 184 -1.00 9.01 -44.89
CA LYS A 184 -2.36 9.56 -44.90
C LYS A 184 -2.74 10.14 -43.54
N THR A 185 -2.45 9.41 -42.45
CA THR A 185 -2.74 9.86 -41.07
C THR A 185 -1.97 11.13 -40.73
N ILE A 186 -0.68 11.21 -41.11
CA ILE A 186 0.13 12.41 -40.89
C ILE A 186 -0.43 13.59 -41.69
N ALA A 187 -0.77 13.41 -42.97
CA ALA A 187 -1.33 14.47 -43.80
C ALA A 187 -2.72 14.95 -43.30
N GLU A 188 -3.52 14.06 -42.69
CA GLU A 188 -4.77 14.46 -42.04
C GLU A 188 -4.53 15.29 -40.78
N ALA A 189 -3.58 14.87 -39.93
CA ALA A 189 -3.20 15.62 -38.73
C ALA A 189 -2.66 17.02 -39.09
N GLU A 190 -1.81 17.13 -40.11
CA GLU A 190 -1.29 18.42 -40.59
C GLU A 190 -2.39 19.35 -41.09
N ARG A 191 -3.39 18.82 -41.82
CA ARG A 191 -4.54 19.62 -42.27
C ARG A 191 -5.34 20.16 -41.10
N LYS A 192 -5.58 19.35 -40.07
CA LYS A 192 -6.28 19.77 -38.85
C LYS A 192 -5.49 20.85 -38.10
N VAL A 193 -4.17 20.69 -37.95
CA VAL A 193 -3.31 21.69 -37.30
C VAL A 193 -3.27 23.00 -38.08
N ALA A 194 -3.18 22.94 -39.41
CA ALA A 194 -3.23 24.14 -40.26
C ALA A 194 -4.57 24.90 -40.16
N GLU A 195 -5.68 24.19 -39.93
CA GLU A 195 -6.98 24.81 -39.68
C GLU A 195 -7.00 25.51 -38.32
N ILE A 196 -6.46 24.89 -37.27
CA ILE A 196 -6.32 25.48 -35.93
C ILE A 196 -5.42 26.71 -35.98
N ASP A 197 -4.28 26.66 -36.66
CA ASP A 197 -3.41 27.82 -36.86
C ASP A 197 -4.12 28.95 -37.63
N ARG A 198 -4.96 28.61 -38.62
CA ARG A 198 -5.78 29.60 -39.33
C ARG A 198 -6.83 30.24 -38.40
N GLN A 199 -7.45 29.47 -37.51
CA GLN A 199 -8.38 30.00 -36.52
C GLN A 199 -7.65 30.94 -35.54
N PHE A 200 -6.44 30.58 -35.11
CA PHE A 200 -5.59 31.41 -34.27
C PHE A 200 -5.21 32.73 -34.97
N GLN A 201 -4.76 32.67 -36.23
CA GLN A 201 -4.43 33.88 -37.02
C GLN A 201 -5.64 34.79 -37.26
N ARG A 202 -6.86 34.24 -37.26
CA ARG A 202 -8.11 35.00 -37.33
C ARG A 202 -8.57 35.54 -35.97
N GLY A 203 -7.86 35.23 -34.89
CA GLY A 203 -8.19 35.65 -33.52
C GLY A 203 -9.40 34.92 -32.93
N LEU A 204 -9.78 33.74 -33.46
CA LEU A 204 -10.93 32.97 -32.99
C LEU A 204 -10.62 32.12 -31.75
N ILE A 205 -9.34 31.76 -31.56
CA ILE A 205 -8.85 30.95 -30.44
C ILE A 205 -7.63 31.61 -29.82
N SER A 206 -7.38 31.32 -28.55
CA SER A 206 -6.19 31.75 -27.83
C SER A 206 -4.95 30.89 -28.17
N GLU A 207 -3.76 31.37 -27.81
CA GLU A 207 -2.51 30.61 -28.00
C GLU A 207 -2.51 29.31 -27.19
N GLN A 208 -3.08 29.33 -25.98
CA GLN A 208 -3.18 28.17 -25.10
C GLN A 208 -4.10 27.10 -25.71
N GLU A 209 -5.27 27.49 -26.21
CA GLU A 209 -6.19 26.57 -26.90
C GLU A 209 -5.54 26.00 -28.16
N ARG A 210 -4.87 26.84 -28.97
CA ARG A 210 -4.12 26.40 -30.15
C ARG A 210 -3.10 25.32 -29.78
N TYR A 211 -2.34 25.54 -28.72
CA TYR A 211 -1.34 24.59 -28.22
C TYR A 211 -1.98 23.28 -27.77
N GLU A 212 -3.00 23.32 -26.91
CA GLU A 212 -3.69 22.13 -26.39
C GLU A 212 -4.34 21.30 -27.50
N HIS A 213 -5.01 21.96 -28.46
CA HIS A 213 -5.58 21.29 -29.62
C HIS A 213 -4.52 20.65 -30.51
N THR A 214 -3.40 21.34 -30.74
CA THR A 214 -2.28 20.82 -31.56
C THR A 214 -1.66 19.57 -30.91
N VAL A 215 -1.38 19.61 -29.61
CA VAL A 215 -0.85 18.48 -28.84
C VAL A 215 -1.81 17.28 -28.88
N LYS A 216 -3.11 17.53 -28.72
CA LYS A 216 -4.13 16.47 -28.77
C LYS A 216 -4.19 15.79 -30.15
N ILE A 217 -4.22 16.58 -31.23
CA ILE A 217 -4.27 16.06 -32.61
C ILE A 217 -3.06 15.15 -32.89
N TRP A 218 -1.86 15.58 -32.50
CA TRP A 218 -0.64 14.78 -32.72
C TRP A 218 -0.54 13.55 -31.82
N THR A 219 -1.09 13.61 -30.60
CA THR A 219 -1.20 12.46 -29.71
C THR A 219 -2.12 11.39 -30.31
N ASP A 220 -3.29 11.80 -30.78
CA ASP A 220 -4.26 10.90 -31.42
C ASP A 220 -3.69 10.30 -32.72
N ALA A 221 -3.01 11.12 -33.53
CA ALA A 221 -2.34 10.66 -34.74
C ALA A 221 -1.24 9.63 -34.45
N THR A 222 -0.41 9.88 -33.42
CA THR A 222 0.65 8.94 -33.01
C THR A 222 0.05 7.60 -32.59
N LYS A 223 -1.02 7.61 -31.80
CA LYS A 223 -1.72 6.39 -31.37
C LYS A 223 -2.26 5.60 -32.57
N ASN A 224 -2.95 6.27 -33.49
CA ASN A 224 -3.51 5.62 -34.68
C ASN A 224 -2.43 4.98 -35.57
N VAL A 225 -1.28 5.63 -35.72
CA VAL A 225 -0.15 5.07 -36.48
C VAL A 225 0.44 3.84 -35.80
N ILE A 226 0.56 3.84 -34.46
CA ILE A 226 1.05 2.68 -33.70
C ILE A 226 0.08 1.50 -33.81
N ASP A 227 -1.21 1.75 -33.67
CA ASP A 227 -2.24 0.70 -33.76
C ASP A 227 -2.29 0.11 -35.19
N ALA A 228 -2.19 0.95 -36.23
CA ALA A 228 -2.09 0.50 -37.62
C ALA A 228 -0.82 -0.32 -37.90
N MET A 229 0.31 0.07 -37.30
CA MET A 229 1.58 -0.67 -37.42
C MET A 229 1.46 -2.06 -36.80
N MET A 230 0.87 -2.18 -35.60
CA MET A 230 0.68 -3.47 -34.94
C MET A 230 -0.25 -4.42 -35.72
N LEU A 231 -1.23 -3.88 -36.45
CA LEU A 231 -2.11 -4.67 -37.33
C LEU A 231 -1.41 -5.11 -38.62
N ALA A 232 -0.42 -4.35 -39.09
CA ALA A 232 0.34 -4.65 -40.30
C ALA A 232 1.47 -5.68 -40.09
N LEU A 233 1.88 -5.90 -38.83
CA LEU A 233 2.90 -6.90 -38.50
C LEU A 233 2.37 -8.33 -38.72
N ASP A 234 3.24 -9.21 -39.21
CA ASP A 234 2.94 -10.64 -39.26
C ASP A 234 2.77 -11.19 -37.84
N LYS A 235 1.61 -11.81 -37.57
CA LYS A 235 1.29 -12.43 -36.27
C LYS A 235 2.28 -13.55 -35.89
N ARG A 236 2.91 -14.21 -36.87
CA ARG A 236 3.98 -15.21 -36.64
C ARG A 236 5.39 -14.62 -36.77
N GLY A 237 5.51 -13.34 -37.09
CA GLY A 237 6.78 -12.64 -37.18
C GLY A 237 7.46 -12.50 -35.81
N SER A 238 8.79 -12.49 -35.81
CA SER A 238 9.62 -12.39 -34.61
C SER A 238 9.28 -11.18 -33.74
N VAL A 239 9.13 -10.01 -34.38
CA VAL A 239 8.85 -8.73 -33.69
C VAL A 239 7.50 -8.76 -32.99
N TYR A 240 6.48 -9.31 -33.65
CA TYR A 240 5.16 -9.46 -33.08
C TYR A 240 5.17 -10.43 -31.90
N MET A 241 5.78 -11.61 -32.06
CA MET A 241 5.88 -12.61 -30.99
C MET A 241 6.61 -12.08 -29.76
N MET A 242 7.70 -11.31 -29.93
CA MET A 242 8.42 -10.70 -28.79
C MET A 242 7.52 -9.73 -28.00
N ALA A 243 6.76 -8.91 -28.70
CA ALA A 243 5.88 -7.90 -28.10
C ALA A 243 4.62 -8.52 -27.44
N THR A 244 3.97 -9.49 -28.09
CA THR A 244 2.72 -10.09 -27.59
C THR A 244 2.93 -11.17 -26.53
N SER A 245 4.03 -11.91 -26.59
CA SER A 245 4.38 -12.87 -25.53
C SER A 245 4.71 -12.19 -24.19
N GLY A 246 5.02 -10.89 -24.21
CA GLY A 246 5.52 -10.15 -23.05
C GLY A 246 6.96 -10.51 -22.67
N ALA A 247 7.70 -11.17 -23.57
CA ALA A 247 9.10 -11.54 -23.40
C ALA A 247 10.01 -10.29 -23.46
N ARG A 248 9.85 -9.46 -24.49
CA ARG A 248 10.67 -8.26 -24.69
C ARG A 248 9.96 -7.24 -25.59
N GLY A 249 10.02 -5.98 -25.21
CA GLY A 249 9.39 -4.90 -25.96
C GLY A 249 7.97 -4.60 -25.49
N ASN A 250 7.54 -3.35 -25.66
CA ASN A 250 6.14 -2.96 -25.51
C ASN A 250 5.62 -2.38 -26.85
N THR A 251 4.30 -2.24 -26.96
CA THR A 251 3.66 -1.70 -28.18
C THR A 251 4.15 -0.29 -28.54
N GLN A 252 4.44 0.55 -27.54
CA GLN A 252 5.01 1.88 -27.76
C GLN A 252 6.42 1.84 -28.36
N GLN A 253 7.29 0.95 -27.88
CA GLN A 253 8.66 0.77 -28.39
C GLN A 253 8.62 0.24 -29.82
N MET A 254 7.72 -0.70 -30.11
CA MET A 254 7.50 -1.16 -31.49
C MET A 254 7.01 -0.01 -32.37
N GLY A 255 6.05 0.77 -31.87
CA GLY A 255 5.56 1.99 -32.49
C GLY A 255 6.63 3.02 -32.80
N GLN A 256 7.66 3.17 -31.95
CA GLN A 256 8.79 4.06 -32.22
C GLN A 256 9.72 3.55 -33.32
N ILE A 257 9.83 2.22 -33.50
CA ILE A 257 10.72 1.61 -34.50
C ILE A 257 10.09 1.68 -35.90
N GLY A 258 8.81 1.32 -36.05
CA GLY A 258 8.13 1.23 -37.36
C GLY A 258 6.99 2.24 -37.60
N GLY A 259 6.45 2.86 -36.55
CA GLY A 259 5.37 3.85 -36.65
C GLY A 259 5.90 5.27 -36.78
N MET A 260 5.87 6.01 -35.68
CA MET A 260 6.46 7.35 -35.54
C MET A 260 6.85 7.59 -34.08
N ARG A 261 7.80 8.49 -33.82
CA ARG A 261 8.23 8.78 -32.46
C ARG A 261 7.27 9.71 -31.70
N GLY A 262 6.60 10.62 -32.40
CA GLY A 262 5.57 11.49 -31.82
C GLY A 262 6.13 12.72 -31.11
N LEU A 263 5.38 13.20 -30.11
CA LEU A 263 5.71 14.40 -29.35
C LEU A 263 6.74 14.12 -28.25
N ILE A 264 7.58 15.12 -27.94
CA ILE A 264 8.61 15.04 -26.90
C ILE A 264 8.47 16.23 -25.96
N ALA A 265 8.71 15.98 -24.68
CA ALA A 265 8.79 17.02 -23.66
C ALA A 265 10.17 17.70 -23.65
N ASP A 266 10.17 19.00 -23.46
CA ASP A 266 11.35 19.80 -23.19
C ASP A 266 11.88 19.55 -21.74
N PRO A 267 13.02 20.14 -21.36
CA PRO A 267 13.55 20.00 -20.01
C PRO A 267 12.62 20.56 -18.92
N GLN A 268 11.75 21.51 -19.24
CA GLN A 268 10.76 22.10 -18.32
C GLN A 268 9.50 21.22 -18.17
N GLY A 269 9.33 20.20 -19.03
CA GLY A 269 8.15 19.33 -19.05
C GLY A 269 7.04 19.82 -19.99
N ARG A 270 7.24 20.92 -20.72
CA ARG A 270 6.32 21.38 -21.77
C ARG A 270 6.51 20.52 -23.01
N ILE A 271 5.42 20.08 -23.61
CA ILE A 271 5.47 19.32 -24.86
C ILE A 271 5.84 20.27 -26.01
N ILE A 272 6.83 19.89 -26.80
CA ILE A 272 7.20 20.59 -28.03
C ILE A 272 6.11 20.28 -29.06
N ASP A 273 5.44 21.32 -29.57
CA ASP A 273 4.32 21.23 -30.51
C ASP A 273 4.73 20.78 -31.92
N LEU A 274 6.04 20.69 -32.19
CA LEU A 274 6.63 20.06 -33.38
C LEU A 274 6.90 18.57 -33.13
N PRO A 275 6.12 17.63 -33.70
CA PRO A 275 6.32 16.20 -33.51
C PRO A 275 7.49 15.66 -34.35
N ILE A 276 8.04 14.53 -33.92
CA ILE A 276 8.92 13.69 -34.74
C ILE A 276 8.05 12.73 -35.56
N ARG A 277 8.11 12.89 -36.88
CA ARG A 277 7.28 12.14 -37.85
C ARG A 277 7.99 10.87 -38.29
N SER A 278 9.31 10.94 -38.36
CA SER A 278 10.17 9.83 -38.72
C SER A 278 10.16 8.75 -37.63
N ASN A 279 10.42 7.51 -38.02
CA ASN A 279 10.68 6.40 -37.10
C ASN A 279 12.16 5.99 -37.16
N PHE A 280 12.58 5.06 -36.30
CA PHE A 280 13.98 4.60 -36.29
C PHE A 280 14.37 3.80 -37.53
N ARG A 281 13.41 3.16 -38.21
CA ARG A 281 13.66 2.44 -39.48
C ARG A 281 13.98 3.40 -40.63
N GLU A 282 13.24 4.50 -40.74
CA GLU A 282 13.41 5.55 -41.74
C GLU A 282 14.63 6.44 -41.45
N GLY A 283 14.97 6.59 -40.17
CA GLY A 283 16.02 7.48 -39.69
C GLY A 283 15.48 8.87 -39.34
N LEU A 284 16.09 9.52 -38.35
CA LEU A 284 15.68 10.86 -37.90
C LEU A 284 16.48 11.95 -38.62
N THR A 285 15.83 13.06 -38.92
CA THR A 285 16.53 14.28 -39.35
C THR A 285 17.35 14.89 -38.21
N VAL A 286 18.31 15.76 -38.51
CA VAL A 286 19.15 16.43 -37.51
C VAL A 286 18.31 17.18 -36.47
N LEU A 287 17.27 17.88 -36.92
CA LEU A 287 16.38 18.64 -36.03
C LEU A 287 15.56 17.71 -35.13
N GLU A 288 14.96 16.66 -35.69
CA GLU A 288 14.21 15.67 -34.91
C GLU A 288 15.11 14.96 -33.89
N TYR A 289 16.32 14.59 -34.29
CA TYR A 289 17.29 13.97 -33.38
C TYR A 289 17.68 14.94 -32.25
N PHE A 290 17.95 16.22 -32.56
CA PHE A 290 18.27 17.24 -31.56
C PHE A 290 17.12 17.44 -30.57
N ILE A 291 15.88 17.52 -31.04
CA ILE A 291 14.68 17.58 -30.18
C ILE A 291 14.62 16.35 -29.26
N SER A 292 14.88 15.16 -29.80
CA SER A 292 14.92 13.92 -29.02
C SER A 292 15.99 13.89 -27.92
N THR A 293 17.08 14.65 -28.04
CA THR A 293 18.14 14.66 -27.02
C THR A 293 17.69 15.29 -25.69
N HIS A 294 16.74 16.23 -25.73
CA HIS A 294 16.24 16.91 -24.52
C HIS A 294 15.57 15.91 -23.56
N GLY A 295 14.63 15.11 -24.08
CA GLY A 295 13.95 14.07 -23.31
C GLY A 295 14.92 12.98 -22.83
N GLY A 296 15.86 12.56 -23.69
CA GLY A 296 16.83 11.52 -23.35
C GLY A 296 17.79 11.94 -22.22
N ARG A 297 18.34 13.16 -22.27
CA ARG A 297 19.26 13.67 -21.24
C ARG A 297 18.56 13.89 -19.91
N LYS A 298 17.36 14.46 -19.92
CA LYS A 298 16.54 14.66 -18.71
C LYS A 298 16.24 13.32 -18.03
N GLY A 299 15.82 12.31 -18.80
CA GLY A 299 15.55 10.97 -18.26
C GLY A 299 16.75 10.34 -17.55
N LEU A 300 17.96 10.47 -18.11
CA LEU A 300 19.19 9.96 -17.48
C LEU A 300 19.54 10.72 -16.19
N ALA A 301 19.46 12.05 -16.21
CA ALA A 301 19.77 12.89 -15.05
C ALA A 301 18.80 12.65 -13.90
N ASP A 302 17.50 12.65 -14.18
CA ASP A 302 16.49 12.45 -13.14
C ASP A 302 16.52 11.02 -12.57
N THR A 303 16.87 10.01 -13.38
CA THR A 303 17.06 8.63 -12.89
C THR A 303 18.17 8.58 -11.83
N ALA A 304 19.27 9.30 -12.03
CA ALA A 304 20.37 9.35 -11.06
C ALA A 304 19.97 10.09 -9.78
N ILE A 305 19.33 11.26 -9.89
CA ILE A 305 18.93 12.07 -8.74
C ILE A 305 17.86 11.35 -7.90
N ARG A 306 16.79 10.87 -8.54
CA ARG A 306 15.62 10.32 -7.83
C ARG A 306 15.83 8.93 -7.24
N THR A 307 16.90 8.23 -7.62
CA THR A 307 17.31 6.99 -6.94
C THR A 307 17.69 7.28 -5.48
N ALA A 308 18.30 8.44 -5.21
CA ALA A 308 18.62 8.86 -3.84
C ALA A 308 17.36 9.14 -3.02
N ASP A 309 16.36 9.81 -3.60
CA ASP A 309 15.09 10.13 -2.92
C ASP A 309 14.34 8.87 -2.47
N SER A 310 14.25 7.86 -3.34
CA SER A 310 13.64 6.58 -2.97
C SER A 310 14.41 5.86 -1.86
N GLY A 311 15.75 5.93 -1.88
CA GLY A 311 16.59 5.38 -0.82
C GLY A 311 16.35 6.12 0.51
N TYR A 312 16.17 7.43 0.44
CA TYR A 312 15.88 8.28 1.60
C TYR A 312 14.51 7.99 2.22
N LEU A 313 13.45 7.83 1.40
CA LEU A 313 12.15 7.37 1.89
C LEU A 313 12.25 5.99 2.55
N THR A 314 12.94 5.05 1.90
CA THR A 314 13.13 3.69 2.45
C THR A 314 13.81 3.74 3.82
N ARG A 315 14.86 4.57 3.96
CA ARG A 315 15.53 4.78 5.24
C ARG A 315 14.58 5.31 6.32
N ARG A 316 13.78 6.34 6.02
CA ARG A 316 12.79 6.90 6.98
C ARG A 316 11.74 5.87 7.40
N LEU A 317 11.26 5.06 6.46
CA LEU A 317 10.31 3.97 6.76
C LEU A 317 10.94 2.89 7.64
N VAL A 318 12.22 2.56 7.42
CA VAL A 318 12.95 1.64 8.30
C VAL A 318 13.13 2.23 9.68
N ASP A 319 13.52 3.50 9.79
CA ASP A 319 13.74 4.17 11.07
C ASP A 319 12.47 4.20 11.94
N VAL A 320 11.28 4.34 11.35
CA VAL A 320 10.01 4.33 12.10
C VAL A 320 9.51 2.91 12.41
N ALA A 321 9.82 1.92 11.57
CA ALA A 321 9.22 0.58 11.65
C ALA A 321 10.15 -0.52 12.17
N GLN A 322 11.44 -0.27 12.37
CA GLN A 322 12.43 -1.27 12.76
C GLN A 322 12.07 -2.07 14.02
N ASP A 323 11.38 -1.46 14.98
CA ASP A 323 11.04 -2.09 16.27
C ASP A 323 9.73 -2.91 16.19
N VAL A 324 9.10 -2.95 15.02
CA VAL A 324 7.88 -3.72 14.78
C VAL A 324 8.24 -5.17 14.44
N ILE A 325 8.30 -5.98 15.50
CA ILE A 325 8.61 -7.41 15.46
C ILE A 325 7.40 -8.22 15.95
N VAL A 326 7.20 -9.42 15.41
CA VAL A 326 6.17 -10.33 15.92
C VAL A 326 6.64 -10.94 17.25
N ARG A 327 5.97 -10.62 18.37
CA ARG A 327 6.41 -11.07 19.71
C ARG A 327 5.48 -12.07 20.39
N ILE A 328 4.17 -11.97 20.13
CA ILE A 328 3.15 -12.79 20.77
C ILE A 328 2.30 -13.50 19.72
N GLU A 329 1.71 -14.65 20.08
CA GLU A 329 0.83 -15.42 19.18
C GLU A 329 -0.48 -14.66 18.93
N ASP A 330 -1.19 -14.28 20.00
CA ASP A 330 -2.47 -13.58 19.90
C ASP A 330 -2.60 -12.50 20.99
N CYS A 331 -3.02 -11.29 20.59
CA CYS A 331 -3.36 -10.20 21.49
C CYS A 331 -4.83 -10.21 21.96
N GLY A 332 -5.65 -11.16 21.51
CA GLY A 332 -7.07 -11.27 21.86
C GLY A 332 -7.98 -10.23 21.21
N ASP A 333 -7.55 -9.59 20.12
CA ASP A 333 -8.34 -8.57 19.43
C ASP A 333 -9.60 -9.17 18.77
N GLU A 334 -10.76 -8.57 19.06
CA GLU A 334 -12.07 -8.90 18.48
C GLU A 334 -12.60 -7.80 17.55
N ASP A 335 -11.96 -6.63 17.59
CA ASP A 335 -12.43 -5.43 16.92
C ASP A 335 -11.99 -5.37 15.47
N GLY A 336 -10.78 -5.82 15.12
CA GLY A 336 -10.32 -5.88 13.74
C GLY A 336 -10.59 -4.61 12.91
N ILE A 337 -10.73 -4.78 11.59
CA ILE A 337 -11.14 -3.73 10.66
C ILE A 337 -12.23 -4.24 9.73
N PHE A 338 -13.10 -3.32 9.28
CA PHE A 338 -14.07 -3.65 8.24
C PHE A 338 -13.48 -3.46 6.84
N VAL A 339 -13.62 -4.48 6.00
CA VAL A 339 -13.34 -4.38 4.57
C VAL A 339 -14.65 -4.55 3.81
N ASN A 340 -14.98 -3.53 3.01
CA ASN A 340 -16.22 -3.45 2.24
C ASN A 340 -15.93 -3.68 0.75
N ALA A 341 -16.80 -4.43 0.07
CA ALA A 341 -16.71 -4.67 -1.36
C ALA A 341 -17.13 -3.44 -2.19
N ASP A 342 -18.12 -2.67 -1.71
CA ASP A 342 -18.78 -1.57 -2.44
C ASP A 342 -18.18 -0.18 -2.13
N GLU A 343 -16.94 -0.10 -1.65
CA GLU A 343 -16.37 1.15 -1.13
C GLU A 343 -15.99 2.16 -2.25
N PRO A 344 -16.43 3.44 -2.19
CA PRO A 344 -16.12 4.43 -3.22
C PRO A 344 -14.61 4.68 -3.34
N GLY A 345 -14.08 4.65 -4.57
CA GLY A 345 -12.66 4.86 -4.83
C GLY A 345 -11.78 3.61 -4.64
N ARG A 346 -12.37 2.47 -4.28
CA ARG A 346 -11.69 1.19 -4.18
C ARG A 346 -11.26 0.70 -5.57
N GLN A 347 -9.95 0.65 -5.80
CA GLN A 347 -9.36 0.07 -7.01
C GLN A 347 -9.00 -1.42 -6.84
N GLU A 348 -9.07 -1.94 -5.61
CA GLU A 348 -8.71 -3.32 -5.28
C GLU A 348 -9.87 -4.29 -5.45
N PRO A 349 -9.65 -5.44 -6.12
CA PRO A 349 -10.56 -6.58 -6.00
C PRO A 349 -10.77 -6.92 -4.52
N PHE A 350 -12.01 -7.21 -4.14
CA PHE A 350 -12.37 -7.51 -2.76
C PHE A 350 -11.51 -8.63 -2.14
N GLN A 351 -11.14 -9.62 -2.96
CA GLN A 351 -10.34 -10.78 -2.57
C GLN A 351 -8.91 -10.43 -2.17
N ASP A 352 -8.26 -9.47 -2.84
CA ASP A 352 -6.84 -9.18 -2.65
C ASP A 352 -6.58 -8.48 -1.30
N SER A 353 -7.49 -7.63 -0.83
CA SER A 353 -7.32 -6.93 0.46
C SER A 353 -7.56 -7.84 1.68
N MET A 354 -8.34 -8.92 1.48
CA MET A 354 -8.55 -9.95 2.51
C MET A 354 -7.44 -11.01 2.52
N PHE A 355 -6.72 -11.15 1.42
CA PHE A 355 -5.70 -12.19 1.25
C PHE A 355 -4.57 -12.06 2.29
N GLY A 356 -4.25 -13.20 2.93
CA GLY A 356 -3.17 -13.30 3.89
C GLY A 356 -3.49 -12.74 5.27
N ARG A 357 -4.77 -12.60 5.61
CA ARG A 357 -5.25 -12.14 6.94
C ARG A 357 -6.00 -13.23 7.69
N LEU A 358 -6.33 -12.97 8.95
CA LEU A 358 -7.21 -13.83 9.74
C LEU A 358 -8.58 -13.19 9.90
N VAL A 359 -9.60 -14.05 9.93
CA VAL A 359 -10.98 -13.67 10.20
C VAL A 359 -11.13 -13.23 11.67
N ALA A 360 -11.64 -12.02 11.90
CA ALA A 360 -11.88 -11.50 13.26
C ALA A 360 -13.22 -12.00 13.83
N GLN A 361 -14.25 -12.13 12.98
CA GLN A 361 -15.58 -12.60 13.35
C GLN A 361 -16.13 -13.56 12.29
N ASP A 362 -16.90 -14.56 12.73
CA ASP A 362 -17.52 -15.58 11.87
C ASP A 362 -18.23 -14.95 10.66
N ILE A 363 -17.82 -15.37 9.46
CA ILE A 363 -18.37 -14.88 8.21
C ILE A 363 -19.53 -15.78 7.82
N LYS A 364 -20.71 -15.20 7.68
CA LYS A 364 -21.92 -15.89 7.25
C LYS A 364 -22.38 -15.39 5.88
N ASP A 365 -22.84 -16.32 5.06
CA ASP A 365 -23.54 -16.06 3.79
C ASP A 365 -24.83 -15.25 4.05
N PRO A 366 -25.41 -14.51 3.08
CA PRO A 366 -26.71 -13.87 3.25
C PRO A 366 -27.84 -14.85 3.65
N LYS A 367 -27.65 -16.16 3.42
CA LYS A 367 -28.56 -17.23 3.86
C LYS A 367 -28.29 -17.74 5.29
N GLY A 368 -27.29 -17.19 5.98
CA GLY A 368 -26.94 -17.53 7.36
C GLY A 368 -25.99 -18.73 7.53
N GLN A 369 -25.50 -19.33 6.44
CA GLN A 369 -24.53 -20.43 6.49
C GLN A 369 -23.13 -19.91 6.79
N LEU A 370 -22.40 -20.57 7.70
CA LEU A 370 -21.02 -20.23 8.02
C LEU A 370 -20.11 -20.53 6.81
N VAL A 371 -19.38 -19.52 6.34
CA VAL A 371 -18.41 -19.60 5.24
C VAL A 371 -16.98 -19.72 5.77
N ALA A 372 -16.66 -18.96 6.82
CA ALA A 372 -15.37 -18.99 7.50
C ALA A 372 -15.56 -18.73 9.00
N ALA A 373 -14.80 -19.42 9.84
CA ALA A 373 -14.82 -19.24 11.29
C ALA A 373 -13.80 -18.19 11.74
N ARG A 374 -14.00 -17.64 12.94
CA ARG A 374 -13.01 -16.79 13.60
C ARG A 374 -11.66 -17.51 13.71
N GLY A 375 -10.59 -16.80 13.36
CA GLY A 375 -9.22 -17.31 13.38
C GLY A 375 -8.80 -18.05 12.11
N ASP A 376 -9.71 -18.29 11.16
CA ASP A 376 -9.34 -18.90 9.88
C ASP A 376 -8.40 -17.98 9.08
N ASP A 377 -7.36 -18.61 8.53
CA ASP A 377 -6.43 -18.01 7.58
C ASP A 377 -7.13 -17.81 6.23
N ILE A 378 -7.10 -16.59 5.70
CA ILE A 378 -7.70 -16.24 4.42
C ILE A 378 -6.67 -16.46 3.31
N ASP A 379 -6.68 -17.65 2.74
CA ASP A 379 -5.99 -17.97 1.48
C ASP A 379 -6.81 -17.51 0.25
N ARG A 380 -6.26 -17.70 -0.96
CA ARG A 380 -6.98 -17.34 -2.20
C ARG A 380 -8.25 -18.17 -2.43
N VAL A 381 -8.26 -19.42 -1.94
CA VAL A 381 -9.39 -20.33 -2.10
C VAL A 381 -10.57 -19.88 -1.24
N LEU A 382 -10.31 -19.54 0.03
CA LEU A 382 -11.29 -19.02 0.97
C LEU A 382 -11.74 -17.62 0.57
N ALA A 383 -10.83 -16.75 0.14
CA ALA A 383 -11.19 -15.44 -0.41
C ALA A 383 -12.16 -15.56 -1.60
N LYS A 384 -11.94 -16.54 -2.49
CA LYS A 384 -12.85 -16.82 -3.59
C LYS A 384 -14.20 -17.36 -3.11
N LYS A 385 -14.21 -18.29 -2.15
CA LYS A 385 -15.46 -18.78 -1.53
C LYS A 385 -16.29 -17.66 -0.90
N ILE A 386 -15.64 -16.71 -0.21
CA ILE A 386 -16.30 -15.55 0.39
C ILE A 386 -16.93 -14.65 -0.68
N LEU A 387 -16.23 -14.45 -1.81
CA LEU A 387 -16.78 -13.68 -2.93
C LEU A 387 -17.97 -14.40 -3.59
N ASP A 388 -17.84 -15.70 -3.85
CA ASP A 388 -18.88 -16.51 -4.50
C ASP A 388 -20.15 -16.65 -3.62
N ALA A 389 -19.99 -16.53 -2.30
CA ALA A 389 -21.08 -16.40 -1.33
C ALA A 389 -21.80 -15.02 -1.40
N GLY A 390 -21.24 -14.03 -2.08
CA GLY A 390 -21.85 -12.70 -2.20
C GLY A 390 -21.80 -11.88 -0.90
N VAL A 391 -20.83 -12.16 -0.01
CA VAL A 391 -20.59 -11.39 1.21
C VAL A 391 -19.99 -10.04 0.84
N LYS A 392 -20.63 -8.95 1.27
CA LYS A 392 -20.22 -7.57 0.94
C LYS A 392 -19.31 -6.91 1.96
N ARG A 393 -19.33 -7.38 3.20
CA ARG A 393 -18.62 -6.78 4.33
C ARG A 393 -18.05 -7.87 5.21
N VAL A 394 -16.75 -7.79 5.46
CA VAL A 394 -16.02 -8.78 6.25
C VAL A 394 -15.21 -8.06 7.32
N ARG A 395 -15.13 -8.68 8.51
CA ARG A 395 -14.31 -8.19 9.62
C ARG A 395 -13.05 -9.04 9.73
N ILE A 396 -11.90 -8.43 9.49
CA ILE A 396 -10.60 -9.11 9.48
C ILE A 396 -9.66 -8.47 10.50
N ARG A 397 -8.72 -9.26 11.02
CA ARG A 397 -7.69 -8.72 11.91
C ARG A 397 -6.67 -7.92 11.10
N SER A 398 -6.14 -6.87 11.73
CA SER A 398 -5.15 -5.98 11.13
C SER A 398 -4.07 -5.59 12.15
N PRO A 399 -2.83 -5.35 11.70
CA PRO A 399 -1.82 -4.63 12.45
C PRO A 399 -2.33 -3.38 13.19
N LEU A 400 -3.26 -2.60 12.62
CA LEU A 400 -3.73 -1.37 13.25
C LEU A 400 -4.49 -1.62 14.57
N ALA A 401 -5.35 -2.64 14.60
CA ALA A 401 -6.19 -2.99 15.74
C ALA A 401 -5.45 -3.81 16.80
N CYS A 402 -4.19 -4.21 16.54
CA CYS A 402 -3.46 -5.07 17.46
C CYS A 402 -3.19 -4.40 18.82
N ASN A 403 -3.53 -5.10 19.91
CA ASN A 403 -3.31 -4.65 21.29
C ASN A 403 -1.95 -5.09 21.87
N ALA A 404 -1.03 -5.56 21.04
CA ALA A 404 0.34 -5.86 21.48
C ALA A 404 1.09 -4.57 21.84
N LYS A 405 1.58 -4.48 23.08
CA LYS A 405 2.34 -3.33 23.62
C LYS A 405 3.64 -3.08 22.85
N TYR A 406 4.43 -4.14 22.66
CA TYR A 406 5.67 -4.10 21.88
C TYR A 406 5.53 -4.97 20.63
N GLY A 407 5.60 -4.34 19.46
CA GLY A 407 5.48 -5.02 18.18
C GLY A 407 4.04 -5.35 17.80
N ILE A 408 3.84 -6.53 17.21
CA ILE A 408 2.53 -7.01 16.70
C ILE A 408 2.36 -8.50 17.06
N CYS A 409 1.12 -8.98 17.17
CA CYS A 409 0.84 -10.40 17.32
C CYS A 409 0.75 -11.14 15.98
N ARG A 410 1.05 -12.44 16.00
CA ARG A 410 0.96 -13.33 14.82
C ARG A 410 -0.42 -13.27 14.18
N ALA A 411 -1.47 -13.31 14.99
CA ALA A 411 -2.85 -13.34 14.50
C ALA A 411 -3.31 -12.02 13.84
N CYS A 412 -2.84 -10.86 14.30
CA CYS A 412 -3.15 -9.57 13.67
C CYS A 412 -2.36 -9.33 12.38
N TYR A 413 -1.11 -9.80 12.30
CA TYR A 413 -0.31 -9.70 11.07
C TYR A 413 -0.76 -10.70 9.99
N GLY A 414 -1.05 -11.92 10.42
CA GLY A 414 -1.50 -13.03 9.60
C GLY A 414 -0.39 -13.73 8.82
N ARG A 415 -0.63 -13.95 7.53
CA ARG A 415 0.25 -14.76 6.67
C ARG A 415 1.49 -13.97 6.27
N ASN A 416 2.66 -14.60 6.38
CA ASN A 416 3.89 -14.14 5.75
C ASN A 416 3.80 -14.39 4.24
N LEU A 417 3.86 -13.32 3.47
CA LEU A 417 3.70 -13.33 2.01
C LEU A 417 4.89 -13.98 1.29
N ALA A 418 6.06 -14.04 1.91
CA ALA A 418 7.24 -14.67 1.33
C ALA A 418 7.20 -16.20 1.43
N THR A 419 6.66 -16.73 2.53
CA THR A 419 6.59 -18.19 2.78
C THR A 419 5.23 -18.78 2.43
N GLY A 420 4.20 -17.95 2.34
CA GLY A 420 2.83 -18.41 2.19
C GLY A 420 2.38 -19.22 3.40
N LYS A 421 2.88 -18.97 4.62
CA LYS A 421 2.40 -19.57 5.87
C LYS A 421 2.14 -18.49 6.91
N LEU A 422 1.48 -18.80 8.02
CA LEU A 422 1.35 -17.87 9.14
C LEU A 422 2.73 -17.42 9.60
N VAL A 423 2.87 -16.12 9.90
CA VAL A 423 4.14 -15.54 10.34
C VAL A 423 4.66 -16.22 11.60
N GLU A 424 5.97 -16.33 11.77
CA GLU A 424 6.58 -16.91 12.96
C GLU A 424 6.94 -15.83 13.99
N ALA A 425 7.08 -16.23 15.26
CA ALA A 425 7.59 -15.33 16.29
C ALA A 425 9.02 -14.85 15.94
N GLY A 426 9.32 -13.60 16.29
CA GLY A 426 10.60 -12.95 16.00
C GLY A 426 10.73 -12.39 14.59
N GLU A 427 9.74 -12.54 13.69
CA GLU A 427 9.84 -11.97 12.35
C GLU A 427 9.84 -10.43 12.38
N ALA A 428 10.83 -9.80 11.72
CA ALA A 428 10.98 -8.35 11.65
C ALA A 428 10.06 -7.74 10.56
N VAL A 429 8.74 -7.81 10.79
CA VAL A 429 7.72 -7.41 9.82
C VAL A 429 7.76 -5.92 9.46
N GLY A 430 8.25 -5.05 10.36
CA GLY A 430 8.43 -3.63 10.06
C GLY A 430 9.50 -3.34 9.01
N ILE A 431 10.62 -4.07 9.04
CA ILE A 431 11.67 -3.96 8.01
C ILE A 431 11.13 -4.44 6.66
N ILE A 432 10.41 -5.56 6.65
CA ILE A 432 9.78 -6.09 5.43
C ILE A 432 8.78 -5.08 4.85
N ALA A 433 7.97 -4.45 5.70
CA ALA A 433 7.02 -3.41 5.29
C ALA A 433 7.73 -2.19 4.68
N ALA A 434 8.74 -1.67 5.37
CA ALA A 434 9.50 -0.51 4.90
C ALA A 434 10.19 -0.78 3.56
N GLN A 435 10.80 -1.95 3.38
CA GLN A 435 11.42 -2.34 2.11
C GLN A 435 10.40 -2.57 1.00
N SER A 436 9.26 -3.19 1.32
CA SER A 436 8.18 -3.46 0.35
C SER A 436 7.55 -2.18 -0.21
N ILE A 437 7.52 -1.11 0.59
CA ILE A 437 7.06 0.23 0.19
C ILE A 437 8.19 1.01 -0.50
N GLY A 438 9.40 0.93 0.03
CA GLY A 438 10.56 1.70 -0.41
C GLY A 438 11.19 1.23 -1.73
N GLU A 439 11.35 -0.09 -1.95
CA GLU A 439 11.97 -0.66 -3.16
C GLU A 439 11.24 -0.20 -4.44
N PRO A 440 9.90 -0.28 -4.54
CA PRO A 440 9.19 0.22 -5.72
C PRO A 440 9.16 1.74 -5.82
N GLY A 441 9.57 2.48 -4.79
CA GLY A 441 9.72 3.94 -4.85
C GLY A 441 10.61 4.39 -6.00
N THR A 442 11.65 3.60 -6.32
CA THR A 442 12.52 3.83 -7.49
C THR A 442 11.75 3.70 -8.80
N GLN A 443 10.77 2.80 -8.86
CA GLN A 443 9.90 2.64 -10.02
C GLN A 443 8.87 3.77 -10.10
N LEU A 444 8.34 4.24 -8.97
CA LEU A 444 7.44 5.40 -8.93
C LEU A 444 8.13 6.67 -9.43
N THR A 445 9.41 6.85 -9.10
CA THR A 445 10.19 7.99 -9.60
C THR A 445 10.57 7.85 -11.07
N MET A 446 10.78 6.61 -11.56
CA MET A 446 11.16 6.30 -12.95
C MET A 446 9.98 6.04 -13.92
N ARG A 447 8.74 5.82 -13.47
CA ARG A 447 7.59 5.60 -14.38
C ARG A 447 6.80 6.85 -14.70
N THR A 448 6.95 7.91 -13.92
CA THR A 448 6.45 9.26 -14.26
C THR A 448 6.95 9.77 -15.62
N PHE A 449 7.99 9.17 -16.21
CA PHE A 449 8.53 9.52 -17.54
C PHE A 449 7.71 9.00 -18.72
N HIS A 450 7.11 7.81 -18.61
CA HIS A 450 6.42 7.18 -19.75
C HIS A 450 5.00 7.73 -19.94
N THR A 451 4.33 8.06 -18.84
CA THR A 451 3.06 8.79 -18.84
C THR A 451 3.27 10.30 -19.01
N GLY A 452 4.38 10.87 -18.52
CA GLY A 452 4.71 12.29 -18.68
C GLY A 452 5.04 12.75 -20.10
N GLY A 453 5.12 11.84 -21.08
CA GLY A 453 5.26 12.18 -22.51
C GLY A 453 3.92 12.51 -23.19
N VAL A 454 2.79 12.09 -22.61
CA VAL A 454 1.45 12.44 -23.07
C VAL A 454 0.82 13.25 -21.96
N ALA A 455 0.68 14.55 -22.16
CA ALA A 455 0.05 15.42 -21.17
C ALA A 455 -1.27 14.80 -20.73
N ALA A 456 -1.32 14.36 -19.47
CA ALA A 456 -2.57 14.43 -18.73
C ALA A 456 -2.90 15.91 -18.63
N VAL A 457 -3.52 16.45 -19.68
CA VAL A 457 -4.18 17.75 -19.68
C VAL A 457 -5.30 17.61 -18.65
N GLY A 458 -5.03 18.00 -17.42
CA GLY A 458 -6.01 18.02 -16.34
C GLY A 458 -5.44 17.75 -14.96
N LYS A 459 -5.19 18.84 -14.22
CA LYS A 459 -5.05 18.95 -12.76
C LYS A 459 -3.94 18.13 -12.09
N ASP A 460 -2.87 18.85 -11.78
CA ASP A 460 -2.11 18.97 -10.52
C ASP A 460 -2.54 18.13 -9.29
N ILE A 461 -2.79 16.83 -9.47
CA ILE A 461 -2.85 15.85 -8.38
C ILE A 461 -1.48 15.20 -8.38
N THR A 462 -0.68 15.48 -7.36
CA THR A 462 0.67 14.95 -7.18
C THR A 462 0.73 13.44 -7.45
N MET A 463 1.25 13.04 -8.62
CA MET A 463 1.42 11.64 -9.00
C MET A 463 2.84 11.16 -8.65
N GLY A 464 2.96 9.93 -8.12
CA GLY A 464 4.25 9.28 -7.85
C GLY A 464 4.79 9.52 -6.45
N LEU A 465 6.12 9.45 -6.30
CA LEU A 465 6.80 9.46 -5.00
C LEU A 465 6.51 10.69 -4.11
N PRO A 466 6.46 11.94 -4.63
CA PRO A 466 6.22 13.12 -3.78
C PRO A 466 4.89 13.07 -3.01
N ARG A 467 3.87 12.43 -3.59
CA ARG A 467 2.59 12.23 -2.91
C ARG A 467 2.68 11.17 -1.81
N VAL A 468 3.42 10.10 -2.05
CA VAL A 468 3.67 9.08 -1.02
C VAL A 468 4.43 9.68 0.16
N GLU A 469 5.43 10.52 -0.10
CA GLU A 469 6.15 11.27 0.92
C GLU A 469 5.24 12.25 1.67
N GLU A 470 4.40 13.01 0.97
CA GLU A 470 3.43 13.93 1.57
C GLU A 470 2.49 13.20 2.55
N LEU A 471 1.99 12.02 2.14
CA LEU A 471 1.11 11.18 2.95
C LEU A 471 1.82 10.61 4.18
N PHE A 472 3.01 10.03 4.03
CA PHE A 472 3.77 9.46 5.17
C PHE A 472 4.36 10.53 6.10
N GLU A 473 4.60 11.74 5.62
CA GLU A 473 4.96 12.87 6.49
C GLU A 473 3.75 13.58 7.10
N ALA A 474 2.53 13.10 6.83
CA ALA A 474 1.28 13.71 7.29
C ALA A 474 1.23 15.24 7.04
N ARG A 475 1.77 15.66 5.89
CA ARG A 475 1.82 17.06 5.48
C ARG A 475 0.46 17.51 4.95
N VAL A 476 0.22 18.81 5.06
CA VAL A 476 -0.97 19.43 4.48
C VAL A 476 -0.89 19.35 2.95
N PRO A 477 -1.87 18.73 2.27
CA PRO A 477 -1.82 18.55 0.83
C PRO A 477 -2.05 19.87 0.09
N LYS A 478 -1.45 20.00 -1.10
CA LYS A 478 -1.76 21.08 -2.04
C LYS A 478 -3.13 20.84 -2.69
N GLY A 479 -3.99 21.85 -2.72
CA GLY A 479 -5.37 21.69 -3.20
C GLY A 479 -6.23 20.87 -2.24
N MET A 480 -6.27 21.31 -0.97
CA MET A 480 -7.02 20.65 0.09
C MET A 480 -8.52 20.61 -0.23
N ALA A 481 -9.11 19.43 -0.14
CA ALA A 481 -10.56 19.27 -0.16
C ALA A 481 -11.14 19.67 1.19
N VAL A 482 -12.25 20.40 1.15
CA VAL A 482 -12.99 20.77 2.34
C VAL A 482 -13.82 19.56 2.78
N VAL A 483 -13.61 19.12 4.02
CA VAL A 483 -14.31 17.99 4.62
C VAL A 483 -15.42 18.50 5.53
N CYS A 484 -16.58 17.86 5.45
CA CYS A 484 -17.72 18.19 6.30
C CYS A 484 -17.47 17.71 7.74
N GLU A 485 -17.77 18.55 8.73
CA GLU A 485 -17.53 18.22 10.15
C GLU A 485 -18.82 17.87 10.90
N ILE A 486 -20.00 18.18 10.36
CA ILE A 486 -21.31 17.85 10.93
C ILE A 486 -22.17 17.10 9.92
N ASP A 487 -23.02 16.21 10.41
CA ASP A 487 -24.11 15.66 9.59
C ASP A 487 -25.14 16.74 9.31
N GLY A 488 -25.72 16.77 8.11
CA GLY A 488 -26.76 17.75 7.83
C GLY A 488 -27.14 17.88 6.36
N ILE A 489 -27.82 18.97 6.04
CA ILE A 489 -28.18 19.34 4.67
C ILE A 489 -27.24 20.46 4.23
N ALA A 490 -26.54 20.24 3.12
CA ALA A 490 -25.63 21.22 2.53
C ALA A 490 -26.39 22.22 1.65
N GLU A 491 -26.21 23.50 1.92
CA GLU A 491 -26.69 24.63 1.14
C GLU A 491 -25.52 25.42 0.55
N ILE A 492 -25.56 25.73 -0.75
CA ILE A 492 -24.51 26.49 -1.43
C ILE A 492 -24.92 27.96 -1.49
N VAL A 493 -24.25 28.79 -0.71
CA VAL A 493 -24.45 30.24 -0.69
C VAL A 493 -23.37 30.92 -1.52
N ARG A 494 -23.77 31.89 -2.35
CA ARG A 494 -22.84 32.73 -3.12
C ARG A 494 -22.90 34.15 -2.57
N ASP A 495 -21.78 34.63 -2.06
CA ASP A 495 -21.68 36.01 -1.60
C ASP A 495 -21.57 36.99 -2.78
N PRO A 496 -21.96 38.27 -2.60
CA PRO A 496 -21.84 39.31 -3.62
C PRO A 496 -20.40 39.51 -4.12
N ASP A 497 -19.42 39.20 -3.27
CA ASP A 497 -17.98 39.29 -3.58
C ASP A 497 -17.47 38.15 -4.47
N GLY A 498 -18.35 37.22 -4.87
CA GLY A 498 -18.06 36.06 -5.72
C GLY A 498 -17.69 34.79 -4.94
N SER A 499 -17.27 34.92 -3.67
CA SER A 499 -16.91 33.77 -2.84
C SER A 499 -18.09 32.81 -2.66
N ARG A 500 -17.77 31.51 -2.70
CA ARG A 500 -18.74 30.43 -2.53
C ARG A 500 -18.58 29.86 -1.14
N LYS A 501 -19.69 29.75 -0.41
CA LYS A 501 -19.74 29.14 0.90
C LYS A 501 -20.68 27.94 0.86
N ILE A 502 -20.29 26.87 1.54
CA ILE A 502 -21.15 25.71 1.77
C ILE A 502 -21.58 25.78 3.22
N VAL A 503 -22.88 25.87 3.44
CA VAL A 503 -23.50 25.96 4.76
C VAL A 503 -24.16 24.62 5.03
N VAL A 504 -23.69 23.89 6.04
CA VAL A 504 -24.30 22.63 6.45
C VAL A 504 -25.13 22.89 7.69
N ARG A 505 -26.41 22.50 7.66
CA ARG A 505 -27.33 22.63 8.80
C ARG A 505 -27.78 21.27 9.28
N ASN A 506 -27.57 20.99 10.56
CA ASN A 506 -28.21 19.91 11.28
C ASN A 506 -29.35 20.49 12.11
N SER A 507 -30.54 19.90 12.05
CA SER A 507 -31.65 20.30 12.92
C SER A 507 -32.23 19.09 13.60
N GLN A 508 -32.14 19.05 14.93
CA GLN A 508 -32.71 17.99 15.75
C GLN A 508 -33.83 18.57 16.62
N ASP A 509 -35.00 17.94 16.56
CA ASP A 509 -36.16 18.31 17.37
C ASP A 509 -36.17 17.44 18.63
N TYR A 510 -35.89 18.04 19.80
CA TYR A 510 -36.00 17.37 21.09
C TYR A 510 -37.33 17.69 21.74
N THR A 511 -37.89 16.71 22.45
CA THR A 511 -39.11 16.91 23.24
C THR A 511 -38.83 16.60 24.70
N VAL A 512 -39.03 17.57 25.58
CA VAL A 512 -38.85 17.41 27.02
C VAL A 512 -40.23 17.20 27.66
N PRO A 513 -40.55 15.99 28.15
CA PRO A 513 -41.80 15.74 28.86
C PRO A 513 -41.72 16.27 30.30
N ILE A 514 -42.68 17.10 30.67
CA ILE A 514 -42.81 17.70 32.00
C ILE A 514 -44.14 17.24 32.61
N SER A 515 -44.07 16.67 33.82
CA SER A 515 -45.26 16.29 34.58
C SER A 515 -45.63 17.38 35.56
N VAL A 516 -46.89 17.82 35.54
CA VAL A 516 -47.40 18.88 36.44
C VAL A 516 -47.94 18.22 37.72
N PRO A 517 -47.45 18.58 38.91
CA PRO A 517 -47.97 18.06 40.18
C PRO A 517 -49.44 18.45 40.44
N ALA A 518 -50.19 17.59 41.13
CA ALA A 518 -51.59 17.86 41.47
C ALA A 518 -51.76 19.14 42.34
N GLY A 519 -52.68 20.03 41.96
CA GLY A 519 -52.95 21.31 42.61
C GLY A 519 -52.22 22.52 42.00
N TYR A 520 -51.72 22.38 40.77
CA TYR A 520 -51.18 23.45 39.93
C TYR A 520 -52.09 23.66 38.71
N VAL A 521 -52.36 24.92 38.37
CA VAL A 521 -53.12 25.33 37.17
C VAL A 521 -52.13 25.78 36.10
N LEU A 522 -52.31 25.29 34.88
CA LEU A 522 -51.49 25.66 33.72
C LEU A 522 -51.57 27.18 33.47
N ALA A 523 -50.41 27.82 33.35
CA ALA A 523 -50.29 29.25 33.12
C ALA A 523 -49.97 29.59 31.65
N ILE A 524 -49.77 28.58 30.80
CA ILE A 524 -49.44 28.69 29.38
C ILE A 524 -50.42 27.87 28.53
N ALA A 525 -50.80 28.37 27.35
CA ALA A 525 -51.75 27.69 26.48
C ALA A 525 -51.07 26.64 25.58
N ASP A 526 -51.87 25.70 25.06
CA ASP A 526 -51.41 24.71 24.09
C ASP A 526 -50.99 25.40 22.77
N GLY A 527 -49.75 25.16 22.33
CA GLY A 527 -49.17 25.75 21.13
C GLY A 527 -48.35 27.04 21.36
N ASP A 528 -48.35 27.61 22.57
CA ASP A 528 -47.57 28.80 22.91
C ASP A 528 -46.06 28.51 23.03
N ALA A 529 -45.23 29.51 22.74
CA ALA A 529 -43.79 29.43 22.96
C ALA A 529 -43.44 29.82 24.40
N ALA A 530 -42.87 28.89 25.17
CA ALA A 530 -42.33 29.17 26.49
C ALA A 530 -40.88 29.67 26.39
N VAL A 531 -40.54 30.71 27.16
CA VAL A 531 -39.14 31.12 27.40
C VAL A 531 -38.63 30.49 28.69
N ALA A 532 -37.39 30.04 28.73
CA ALA A 532 -36.75 29.51 29.94
C ALA A 532 -36.93 30.48 31.13
N GLY A 533 -37.44 29.97 32.26
CA GLY A 533 -37.79 30.76 33.44
C GLY A 533 -39.24 31.25 33.50
N GLN A 534 -40.00 31.20 32.41
CA GLN A 534 -41.43 31.60 32.39
C GLN A 534 -42.28 30.55 33.12
N PRO A 535 -43.26 30.95 33.97
CA PRO A 535 -44.06 30.00 34.73
C PRO A 535 -44.98 29.17 33.82
N LEU A 536 -44.75 27.86 33.76
CA LEU A 536 -45.58 26.88 33.04
C LEU A 536 -46.87 26.55 33.81
N ALA A 537 -46.79 26.49 35.14
CA ALA A 537 -47.93 26.23 36.01
C ALA A 537 -47.80 26.98 37.35
N LYS A 538 -48.94 27.44 37.88
CA LYS A 538 -49.02 28.17 39.16
C LYS A 538 -49.83 27.38 40.18
N PRO A 539 -49.46 27.38 41.47
CA PRO A 539 -50.22 26.65 42.50
C PRO A 539 -51.60 27.28 42.72
N GLU A 540 -52.64 26.46 42.86
CA GLU A 540 -54.05 26.89 43.03
C GLU A 540 -54.28 27.62 44.38
N ARG A 541 -53.43 27.39 45.39
CA ARG A 541 -53.35 28.15 46.65
C ARG A 541 -51.89 28.41 47.06
N ARG A 542 -51.48 29.68 47.15
CA ARG A 542 -50.16 30.08 47.67
C ARG A 542 -50.07 29.80 49.18
N THR A 543 -49.46 28.66 49.51
CA THR A 543 -49.14 28.26 50.90
C THR A 543 -47.62 28.36 51.07
N LYS A 544 -47.11 28.64 52.29
CA LYS A 544 -45.65 28.71 52.56
C LYS A 544 -44.95 27.44 52.05
N GLY A 545 -44.12 27.57 51.01
CA GLY A 545 -43.36 26.47 50.40
C GLY A 545 -43.73 26.07 48.96
N LYS A 546 -44.80 26.62 48.36
CA LYS A 546 -45.14 26.37 46.93
C LYS A 546 -44.80 27.57 46.05
N THR A 547 -43.80 27.42 45.18
CA THR A 547 -43.39 28.41 44.16
C THR A 547 -43.99 28.06 42.79
N ASP A 548 -44.00 29.05 41.88
CA ASP A 548 -44.36 28.85 40.48
C ASP A 548 -43.39 27.86 39.82
N MET A 549 -43.86 27.07 38.87
CA MET A 549 -43.02 26.11 38.14
C MET A 549 -42.48 26.77 36.86
N PRO A 550 -41.20 27.22 36.82
CA PRO A 550 -40.63 27.84 35.64
C PRO A 550 -40.36 26.79 34.54
N ALA A 551 -40.37 27.24 33.28
CA ALA A 551 -39.95 26.45 32.15
C ALA A 551 -38.45 26.17 32.23
N PRO A 552 -38.00 24.90 32.21
CA PRO A 552 -36.58 24.56 32.26
C PRO A 552 -35.85 24.90 30.95
N VAL A 553 -36.57 24.90 29.82
CA VAL A 553 -36.02 25.15 28.47
C VAL A 553 -37.00 26.00 27.64
N SER A 554 -36.48 26.78 26.71
CA SER A 554 -37.28 27.54 25.76
C SER A 554 -37.74 26.64 24.61
N GLY A 555 -39.02 26.70 24.22
CA GLY A 555 -39.53 25.89 23.13
C GLY A 555 -41.05 25.97 22.97
N LYS A 556 -41.58 25.26 21.98
CA LYS A 556 -43.02 25.23 21.72
C LYS A 556 -43.70 24.24 22.66
N VAL A 557 -44.69 24.70 23.40
CA VAL A 557 -45.40 23.91 24.41
C VAL A 557 -46.56 23.16 23.76
N THR A 558 -46.63 21.85 23.96
CA THR A 558 -47.78 21.01 23.62
C THR A 558 -48.35 20.41 24.90
N VAL A 559 -49.64 20.65 25.18
CA VAL A 559 -50.30 20.22 26.41
C VAL A 559 -51.11 18.96 26.13
N HIS A 560 -50.81 17.88 26.87
CA HIS A 560 -51.53 16.61 26.81
C HIS A 560 -52.38 16.42 28.08
N GLY A 561 -53.56 17.03 28.12
CA GLY A 561 -54.46 17.04 29.28
C GLY A 561 -53.92 17.85 30.46
N ASP A 562 -54.52 17.69 31.65
CA ASP A 562 -54.24 18.56 32.82
C ASP A 562 -52.90 18.27 33.55
N SER A 563 -52.15 17.23 33.14
CA SER A 563 -51.01 16.72 33.92
C SER A 563 -49.70 16.51 33.16
N ARG A 564 -49.69 16.61 31.81
CA ARG A 564 -48.49 16.38 31.00
C ARG A 564 -48.30 17.50 29.98
N ILE A 565 -47.15 18.15 30.03
CA ILE A 565 -46.72 19.16 29.07
C ILE A 565 -45.49 18.62 28.35
N THR A 566 -45.39 18.81 27.04
CA THR A 566 -44.19 18.51 26.26
C THR A 566 -43.64 19.81 25.66
N ILE A 567 -42.38 20.14 25.91
CA ILE A 567 -41.72 21.28 25.26
C ILE A 567 -40.88 20.76 24.10
N ALA A 568 -41.22 21.15 22.88
CA ALA A 568 -40.43 20.87 21.70
C ALA A 568 -39.39 21.99 21.51
N LEU A 569 -38.11 21.64 21.60
CA LEU A 569 -36.98 22.54 21.34
C LEU A 569 -36.27 22.07 20.06
N LYS A 570 -36.01 23.02 19.18
CA LYS A 570 -35.32 22.77 17.91
C LYS A 570 -33.89 23.26 18.07
N ASP A 571 -32.95 22.32 18.15
CA ASP A 571 -31.53 22.62 18.15
C ASP A 571 -31.03 22.66 16.71
N VAL A 572 -30.41 23.78 16.31
CA VAL A 572 -29.90 23.98 14.95
C VAL A 572 -28.41 24.24 15.03
N GLU A 573 -27.63 23.27 14.59
CA GLU A 573 -26.20 23.41 14.44
C GLU A 573 -25.89 23.78 12.98
N GLU A 574 -25.18 24.89 12.78
CA GLU A 574 -24.81 25.41 11.46
C GLU A 574 -23.29 25.56 11.38
N ARG A 575 -22.68 24.97 10.34
CA ARG A 575 -21.27 25.17 10.00
C ARG A 575 -21.13 25.75 8.61
N ILE A 576 -20.27 26.77 8.49
CA ILE A 576 -20.02 27.49 7.25
C ILE A 576 -18.61 27.14 6.77
N TYR A 577 -18.51 26.68 5.53
CA TYR A 577 -17.28 26.29 4.88
C TYR A 577 -16.99 27.23 3.70
N GLU A 578 -15.84 27.90 3.72
CA GLU A 578 -15.42 28.74 2.60
C GLU A 578 -14.75 27.89 1.51
N VAL A 579 -15.15 28.10 0.25
CA VAL A 579 -14.66 27.34 -0.90
C VAL A 579 -14.03 28.28 -1.92
N GLU A 580 -12.78 28.00 -2.29
CA GLU A 580 -12.07 28.74 -3.34
C GLU A 580 -12.83 28.71 -4.67
N HIS A 581 -12.71 29.76 -5.48
CA HIS A 581 -13.42 29.88 -6.77
C HIS A 581 -13.01 28.81 -7.80
N THR A 582 -11.79 28.28 -7.70
CA THR A 582 -11.21 27.26 -8.58
C THR A 582 -11.63 25.85 -8.20
N ALA A 583 -12.04 25.62 -6.94
CA ALA A 583 -12.43 24.30 -6.44
C ALA A 583 -13.74 23.83 -7.10
N ARG A 584 -13.83 22.56 -7.47
CA ARG A 584 -15.09 21.96 -7.92
C ARG A 584 -15.85 21.45 -6.69
N ILE A 585 -17.12 21.78 -6.60
CA ILE A 585 -17.99 21.36 -5.50
C ILE A 585 -18.57 19.99 -5.87
N ASN A 586 -18.51 19.04 -4.93
CA ASN A 586 -19.01 17.67 -5.13
C ASN A 586 -20.47 17.49 -4.68
N VAL A 587 -21.02 18.46 -3.96
CA VAL A 587 -22.38 18.43 -3.40
C VAL A 587 -23.33 19.34 -4.17
N GLU A 588 -24.60 18.95 -4.24
CA GLU A 588 -25.67 19.79 -4.79
C GLU A 588 -26.45 20.48 -3.66
N ASN A 589 -27.15 21.58 -3.98
CA ASN A 589 -27.95 22.30 -3.01
C ASN A 589 -29.09 21.43 -2.46
N GLY A 590 -29.16 21.23 -1.14
CA GLY A 590 -30.11 20.32 -0.50
C GLY A 590 -29.63 18.87 -0.35
N SER A 591 -28.37 18.57 -0.68
CA SER A 591 -27.79 17.25 -0.48
C SER A 591 -27.64 16.92 1.00
N LYS A 592 -27.95 15.69 1.39
CA LYS A 592 -27.59 15.17 2.72
C LYS A 592 -26.12 14.81 2.73
N VAL A 593 -25.39 15.37 3.68
CA VAL A 593 -23.96 15.13 3.90
C VAL A 593 -23.76 14.59 5.32
N SER A 594 -22.77 13.73 5.47
CA SER A 594 -22.34 13.19 6.77
C SER A 594 -20.98 13.79 7.16
N ALA A 595 -20.68 13.80 8.45
CA ALA A 595 -19.36 14.17 8.96
C ALA A 595 -18.28 13.25 8.35
N GLY A 596 -17.28 13.85 7.72
CA GLY A 596 -16.24 13.18 6.95
C GLY A 596 -16.44 13.21 5.44
N ASP A 597 -17.59 13.65 4.92
CA ASP A 597 -17.83 13.72 3.48
C ASP A 597 -17.05 14.86 2.81
N PHE A 598 -16.58 14.60 1.59
CA PHE A 598 -15.82 15.57 0.79
C PHE A 598 -16.78 16.56 0.11
N LEU A 599 -16.77 17.83 0.53
CA LEU A 599 -17.59 18.89 -0.04
C LEU A 599 -17.02 19.40 -1.38
N THR A 600 -15.70 19.33 -1.55
CA THR A 600 -14.99 19.75 -2.76
C THR A 600 -14.07 18.66 -3.32
N GLU A 601 -13.75 18.74 -4.61
CA GLU A 601 -12.75 17.89 -5.26
C GLU A 601 -11.34 18.28 -4.79
N GLY A 602 -10.56 17.30 -4.33
CA GLY A 602 -9.19 17.52 -3.89
C GLY A 602 -8.70 16.42 -2.95
N SER A 603 -7.57 16.67 -2.29
CA SER A 603 -7.02 15.77 -1.27
C SER A 603 -7.44 16.22 0.12
N ALA A 604 -7.96 15.32 0.96
CA ALA A 604 -8.22 15.66 2.35
C ALA A 604 -6.93 15.67 3.17
N ASN A 605 -6.92 16.52 4.19
CA ASN A 605 -5.91 16.54 5.23
C ASN A 605 -6.16 15.37 6.22
N PRO A 606 -5.21 14.43 6.39
CA PRO A 606 -5.36 13.33 7.33
C PRO A 606 -5.62 13.78 8.79
N GLN A 607 -5.13 14.96 9.19
CA GLN A 607 -5.33 15.47 10.55
C GLN A 607 -6.79 15.89 10.80
N ASP A 608 -7.45 16.47 9.79
CA ASP A 608 -8.86 16.84 9.90
C ASP A 608 -9.75 15.58 9.92
N ILE A 609 -9.42 14.57 9.11
CA ILE A 609 -10.10 13.27 9.17
C ILE A 609 -9.95 12.63 10.56
N LEU A 610 -8.78 12.76 11.21
CA LEU A 610 -8.57 12.20 12.56
C LEU A 610 -9.49 12.85 13.57
N ARG A 611 -9.61 14.18 13.51
CA ARG A 611 -10.44 14.95 14.42
C ARG A 611 -11.93 14.68 14.22
N ILE A 612 -12.37 14.49 12.98
CA ILE A 612 -13.79 14.38 12.63
C ILE A 612 -14.28 12.93 12.69
N SER A 613 -13.60 12.01 12.00
CA SER A 613 -14.06 10.65 11.75
C SER A 613 -13.27 9.58 12.52
N GLY A 614 -12.23 9.99 13.26
CA GLY A 614 -11.45 9.12 14.13
C GLY A 614 -10.38 8.29 13.44
N ARG A 615 -9.73 7.43 14.24
CA ARG A 615 -8.52 6.68 13.86
C ARG A 615 -8.72 5.74 12.66
N GLU A 616 -9.83 5.01 12.64
CA GLU A 616 -10.11 4.04 11.59
C GLU A 616 -10.33 4.72 10.23
N ALA A 617 -10.96 5.90 10.21
CA ALA A 617 -11.21 6.66 8.98
C ALA A 617 -9.90 7.20 8.37
N VAL A 618 -9.02 7.80 9.19
CA VAL A 618 -7.69 8.28 8.73
C VAL A 618 -6.89 7.15 8.15
N TYR A 619 -6.87 6.03 8.86
CA TYR A 619 -6.18 4.84 8.43
C TYR A 619 -6.67 4.36 7.06
N ARG A 620 -7.99 4.21 6.88
CA ARG A 620 -8.57 3.78 5.59
C ARG A 620 -8.22 4.76 4.49
N TYR A 621 -8.30 6.06 4.77
CA TYR A 621 -7.92 7.11 3.84
C TYR A 621 -6.45 7.00 3.41
N MET A 622 -5.52 6.88 4.38
CA MET A 622 -4.09 6.77 4.10
C MET A 622 -3.75 5.51 3.30
N VAL A 623 -4.29 4.35 3.68
CA VAL A 623 -4.05 3.09 2.95
C VAL A 623 -4.58 3.22 1.52
N ASN A 624 -5.81 3.69 1.33
CA ASN A 624 -6.43 3.82 0.01
C ASN A 624 -5.68 4.81 -0.90
N GLU A 625 -5.28 5.97 -0.37
CA GLU A 625 -4.55 6.98 -1.16
C GLU A 625 -3.13 6.54 -1.50
N VAL A 626 -2.39 5.93 -0.57
CA VAL A 626 -1.07 5.37 -0.88
C VAL A 626 -1.20 4.26 -1.93
N GLN A 627 -2.14 3.34 -1.74
CA GLN A 627 -2.36 2.22 -2.65
C GLN A 627 -2.77 2.67 -4.06
N LYS A 628 -3.61 3.70 -4.16
CA LYS A 628 -3.98 4.35 -5.42
C LYS A 628 -2.77 4.90 -6.16
N VAL A 629 -1.81 5.51 -5.47
CA VAL A 629 -0.56 5.99 -6.09
C VAL A 629 0.27 4.82 -6.62
N TYR A 630 0.51 3.77 -5.82
CA TYR A 630 1.28 2.60 -6.26
C TYR A 630 0.62 1.87 -7.44
N ARG A 631 -0.71 1.65 -7.39
CA ARG A 631 -1.47 0.98 -8.46
C ARG A 631 -1.54 1.81 -9.74
N SER A 632 -1.66 3.14 -9.65
CA SER A 632 -1.62 4.02 -10.83
C SER A 632 -0.33 3.85 -11.64
N GLN A 633 0.75 3.42 -10.98
CA GLN A 633 2.05 3.14 -11.59
C GLN A 633 2.26 1.65 -11.88
N GLY A 634 1.25 0.80 -11.69
CA GLY A 634 1.30 -0.63 -11.96
C GLY A 634 2.18 -1.41 -10.98
N VAL A 635 2.31 -0.95 -9.74
CA VAL A 635 2.98 -1.65 -8.64
C VAL A 635 1.93 -2.20 -7.67
N THR A 636 2.03 -3.48 -7.35
CA THR A 636 1.19 -4.16 -6.35
C THR A 636 1.94 -4.28 -5.03
N ILE A 637 1.31 -3.86 -3.93
CA ILE A 637 1.79 -3.99 -2.56
C ILE A 637 0.62 -4.45 -1.71
N ASN A 638 0.84 -5.33 -0.74
CA ASN A 638 -0.21 -5.71 0.21
C ASN A 638 -0.41 -4.61 1.25
N ASP A 639 -1.68 -4.29 1.54
CA ASP A 639 -2.09 -3.24 2.47
C ASP A 639 -1.36 -3.35 3.82
N LYS A 640 -1.18 -4.58 4.36
CA LYS A 640 -0.59 -4.81 5.70
C LYS A 640 0.74 -4.08 5.94
N HIS A 641 1.53 -3.87 4.89
CA HIS A 641 2.79 -3.14 4.97
C HIS A 641 2.55 -1.65 5.26
N ILE A 642 1.59 -1.04 4.57
CA ILE A 642 1.19 0.36 4.79
C ILE A 642 0.59 0.49 6.19
N GLU A 643 -0.21 -0.48 6.63
CA GLU A 643 -0.85 -0.49 7.95
C GLU A 643 0.16 -0.50 9.09
N ILE A 644 1.28 -1.21 8.94
CA ILE A 644 2.36 -1.21 9.93
C ILE A 644 2.96 0.19 10.08
N ILE A 645 3.17 0.89 8.96
CA ILE A 645 3.70 2.27 8.99
C ILE A 645 2.68 3.22 9.62
N VAL A 646 1.42 3.16 9.18
CA VAL A 646 0.33 4.00 9.71
C VAL A 646 0.08 3.73 11.20
N ARG A 647 0.23 2.48 11.67
CA ARG A 647 0.20 2.14 13.10
C ARG A 647 1.27 2.89 13.88
N GLN A 648 2.50 3.01 13.35
CA GLN A 648 3.55 3.79 14.03
C GLN A 648 3.29 5.30 13.98
N MET A 649 2.68 5.80 12.91
CA MET A 649 2.28 7.22 12.81
C MET A 649 1.18 7.63 13.81
N LEU A 650 0.33 6.68 14.24
CA LEU A 650 -0.79 6.88 15.17
C LEU A 650 -0.49 6.35 16.59
N ARG A 651 0.78 6.10 16.92
CA ARG A 651 1.18 5.47 18.19
C ARG A 651 1.12 6.41 19.40
N LYS A 652 1.18 7.72 19.19
CA LYS A 652 1.25 8.72 20.26
C LYS A 652 -0.12 9.38 20.50
N VAL A 653 -0.38 9.71 21.76
CA VAL A 653 -1.52 10.50 22.21
C VAL A 653 -1.04 11.79 22.84
N ARG A 654 -1.81 12.87 22.70
CA ARG A 654 -1.60 14.14 23.40
C ARG A 654 -2.59 14.24 24.54
N ILE A 655 -2.08 14.53 25.72
CA ILE A 655 -2.90 14.60 26.93
C ILE A 655 -3.68 15.91 26.95
N GLU A 656 -4.98 15.83 27.18
CA GLU A 656 -5.85 17.01 27.31
C GLU A 656 -5.98 17.37 28.79
N GLU A 657 -6.50 16.44 29.60
CA GLU A 657 -6.61 16.58 31.05
C GLU A 657 -5.88 15.44 31.74
N ALA A 658 -5.09 15.78 32.76
CA ALA A 658 -4.29 14.80 33.49
C ALA A 658 -5.11 13.94 34.48
N GLY A 659 -6.29 14.41 34.90
CA GLY A 659 -7.03 13.78 36.00
C GLY A 659 -6.15 13.67 37.25
N ASP A 660 -6.21 12.51 37.91
CA ASP A 660 -5.36 12.16 39.07
C ASP A 660 -4.07 11.43 38.66
N THR A 661 -3.67 11.47 37.39
CA THR A 661 -2.43 10.85 36.91
C THR A 661 -1.23 11.81 37.05
N GLU A 662 -0.01 11.26 37.01
CA GLU A 662 1.24 12.04 37.03
C GLU A 662 1.56 12.72 35.69
N LEU A 663 0.67 12.61 34.71
CA LEU A 663 0.95 13.03 33.35
C LEU A 663 0.73 14.55 33.17
N LEU A 664 1.50 15.16 32.27
CA LEU A 664 1.39 16.59 32.01
C LEU A 664 0.43 16.89 30.83
N PRO A 665 -0.47 17.87 30.97
CA PRO A 665 -1.29 18.35 29.86
C PRO A 665 -0.41 18.79 28.68
N MET A 666 -0.87 18.51 27.45
CA MET A 666 -0.21 18.80 26.18
C MET A 666 1.05 17.98 25.86
N GLU A 667 1.50 17.12 26.78
CA GLU A 667 2.60 16.20 26.52
C GLU A 667 2.19 15.09 25.53
N LEU A 668 3.16 14.61 24.74
CA LEU A 668 2.98 13.47 23.84
C LEU A 668 3.45 12.19 24.50
N PHE A 669 2.55 11.25 24.71
CA PHE A 669 2.83 9.99 25.38
C PHE A 669 2.55 8.77 24.47
N ASP A 670 3.17 7.62 24.77
CA ASP A 670 2.81 6.37 24.09
C ASP A 670 1.40 5.93 24.49
N ARG A 671 0.58 5.56 23.50
CA ARG A 671 -0.81 5.17 23.72
C ARG A 671 -0.95 3.99 24.68
N PHE A 672 -0.10 2.97 24.56
CA PHE A 672 -0.22 1.77 25.38
C PHE A 672 0.21 2.03 26.82
N GLU A 673 1.23 2.85 27.02
CA GLU A 673 1.65 3.27 28.37
C GLU A 673 0.59 4.18 29.02
N PHE A 674 -0.03 5.07 28.24
CA PHE A 674 -1.18 5.88 28.68
C PHE A 674 -2.38 5.01 29.11
N GLU A 675 -2.75 4.01 28.29
CA GLU A 675 -3.83 3.06 28.61
C GLU A 675 -3.52 2.29 29.91
N ASP A 676 -2.27 1.88 30.14
CA ASP A 676 -1.83 1.20 31.36
C ASP A 676 -1.91 2.11 32.60
N ILE A 677 -1.45 3.36 32.50
CA ILE A 677 -1.50 4.34 33.60
C ILE A 677 -2.95 4.61 34.00
N ASN A 678 -3.81 4.87 33.03
CA ASN A 678 -5.23 5.08 33.29
C ASN A 678 -5.90 3.85 33.91
N ALA A 679 -5.60 2.64 33.42
CA ALA A 679 -6.13 1.42 34.01
C ALA A 679 -5.73 1.26 35.49
N ARG A 680 -4.50 1.65 35.86
CA ARG A 680 -4.04 1.66 37.26
C ARG A 680 -4.75 2.73 38.08
N THR A 681 -4.91 3.95 37.58
CA THR A 681 -5.59 5.04 38.29
C THR A 681 -7.06 4.71 38.55
N ILE A 682 -7.75 4.12 37.56
CA ILE A 682 -9.12 3.64 37.72
C ILE A 682 -9.20 2.53 38.78
N ALA A 683 -8.24 1.60 38.80
CA ALA A 683 -8.18 0.55 39.82
C ALA A 683 -7.96 1.11 41.24
N SER A 684 -7.24 2.24 41.35
CA SER A 684 -7.07 3.00 42.60
C SER A 684 -8.27 3.89 42.95
N GLY A 685 -9.29 3.97 42.08
CA GLY A 685 -10.50 4.77 42.30
C GLY A 685 -10.37 6.27 41.98
N GLY A 686 -9.29 6.69 41.32
CA GLY A 686 -9.07 8.07 40.89
C GLY A 686 -9.68 8.39 39.52
N GLU A 687 -9.67 9.67 39.14
CA GLU A 687 -10.13 10.14 37.83
C GLU A 687 -9.05 9.87 36.75
N PRO A 688 -9.37 9.16 35.65
CA PRO A 688 -8.41 8.88 34.59
C PRO A 688 -8.09 10.12 33.76
N ALA A 689 -6.89 10.15 33.17
CA ALA A 689 -6.51 11.17 32.22
C ALA A 689 -7.27 11.04 30.89
N THR A 690 -7.52 12.16 30.22
CA THR A 690 -8.08 12.21 28.88
C THR A 690 -7.00 12.59 27.87
N ALA A 691 -7.04 11.99 26.68
CA ALA A 691 -6.05 12.27 25.65
C ALA A 691 -6.65 12.15 24.24
N GLN A 692 -6.12 12.96 23.33
CA GLN A 692 -6.45 12.94 21.91
C GLN A 692 -5.37 12.21 21.13
N THR A 693 -5.76 11.31 20.21
CA THR A 693 -4.78 10.68 19.31
C THR A 693 -4.16 11.72 18.37
N VAL A 694 -2.85 11.65 18.17
CA VAL A 694 -2.13 12.55 17.26
C VAL A 694 -1.53 11.75 16.11
N LEU A 695 -1.73 12.24 14.88
CA LEU A 695 -1.02 11.73 13.71
C LEU A 695 0.33 12.44 13.56
N LEU A 696 1.42 11.67 13.58
CA LEU A 696 2.77 12.16 13.35
C LEU A 696 3.30 11.67 12.01
N GLY A 697 3.99 12.53 11.26
CA GLY A 697 4.77 12.11 10.10
C GLY A 697 5.88 11.14 10.49
N VAL A 698 6.29 10.25 9.58
CA VAL A 698 7.30 9.21 9.85
C VAL A 698 8.61 9.77 10.40
N THR A 699 9.06 10.96 9.94
CA THR A 699 10.26 11.60 10.48
C THR A 699 10.07 12.04 11.92
N LYS A 700 8.90 12.58 12.28
CA LYS A 700 8.63 13.02 13.65
C LYS A 700 8.38 11.82 14.57
N ALA A 701 7.72 10.78 14.07
CA ALA A 701 7.49 9.54 14.81
C ALA A 701 8.80 8.81 15.14
N SER A 702 9.77 8.78 14.22
CA SER A 702 11.08 8.15 14.49
C SER A 702 11.89 8.92 15.54
N LEU A 703 11.71 10.24 15.68
CA LEU A 703 12.36 11.05 16.71
C LEU A 703 11.85 10.77 18.14
N SER A 704 10.67 10.19 18.28
CA SER A 704 10.04 9.93 19.58
C SER A 704 10.24 8.49 20.05
N THR A 705 11.43 7.93 19.83
CA THR A 705 11.82 6.61 20.35
C THR A 705 12.14 6.67 21.84
N ASN A 706 11.85 5.59 22.56
CA ASN A 706 12.11 5.47 24.00
C ASN A 706 13.59 5.10 24.30
N SER A 707 14.36 4.67 23.30
CA SER A 707 15.80 4.38 23.45
C SER A 707 16.65 5.61 23.16
N PHE A 708 17.44 6.03 24.13
CA PHE A 708 18.40 7.11 23.93
C PHE A 708 19.56 6.69 23.02
N LEU A 709 19.96 5.41 22.98
CA LEU A 709 21.01 4.92 22.07
C LEU A 709 20.56 4.97 20.60
N ALA A 710 19.32 4.55 20.32
CA ALA A 710 18.77 4.71 18.99
C ALA A 710 18.59 6.19 18.64
N ALA A 711 18.05 7.01 19.55
CA ALA A 711 17.88 8.44 19.33
C ALA A 711 19.21 9.15 19.01
N ALA A 712 20.28 8.85 19.74
CA ALA A 712 21.60 9.42 19.55
C ALA A 712 22.21 9.12 18.17
N SER A 713 21.75 8.05 17.49
CA SER A 713 22.24 7.65 16.17
C SER A 713 21.73 8.54 15.03
N PHE A 714 20.67 9.32 15.24
CA PHE A 714 20.04 10.11 14.18
C PHE A 714 19.62 11.53 14.61
N GLN A 715 19.64 11.83 15.91
CA GLN A 715 19.47 13.16 16.47
C GLN A 715 20.82 13.78 16.87
N GLU A 716 20.77 15.02 17.36
CA GLU A 716 21.91 15.66 18.01
C GLU A 716 22.32 14.88 19.26
N THR A 717 23.41 14.13 19.13
CA THR A 717 23.94 13.20 20.12
C THR A 717 24.14 13.86 21.48
N THR A 718 24.72 15.06 21.53
CA THR A 718 24.98 15.80 22.77
C THR A 718 23.71 16.07 23.56
N ARG A 719 22.63 16.50 22.89
CA ARG A 719 21.36 16.82 23.54
C ARG A 719 20.73 15.56 24.15
N VAL A 720 20.66 14.48 23.37
CA VAL A 720 20.06 13.21 23.79
C VAL A 720 20.80 12.60 24.98
N LEU A 721 22.13 12.58 24.93
CA LEU A 721 22.94 11.99 26.01
C LEU A 721 22.88 12.83 27.29
N THR A 722 22.85 14.16 27.18
CA THR A 722 22.74 15.05 28.35
C THR A 722 21.40 14.84 29.06
N GLU A 723 20.31 14.75 28.31
CA GLU A 723 18.96 14.50 28.84
C GLU A 723 18.88 13.12 29.51
N ALA A 724 19.36 12.08 28.82
CA ALA A 724 19.38 10.72 29.35
C ALA A 724 20.22 10.58 30.63
N ALA A 725 21.39 11.23 30.68
CA ALA A 725 22.26 11.26 31.85
C ALA A 725 21.61 11.99 33.03
N THR A 726 20.96 13.13 32.77
CA THR A 726 20.29 13.94 33.81
C THR A 726 19.07 13.20 34.40
N MET A 727 18.34 12.47 33.56
CA MET A 727 17.16 11.69 33.98
C MET A 727 17.50 10.28 34.51
N GLY A 728 18.77 9.86 34.45
CA GLY A 728 19.19 8.50 34.84
C GLY A 728 18.50 7.40 34.02
N GLN A 729 18.24 7.65 32.74
CA GLN A 729 17.50 6.71 31.89
C GLN A 729 18.28 5.39 31.68
N LYS A 730 17.54 4.26 31.70
CA LYS A 730 18.09 2.92 31.42
C LYS A 730 17.56 2.39 30.10
N ASP A 731 18.46 2.05 29.19
CA ASP A 731 18.08 1.44 27.91
C ASP A 731 17.86 -0.08 28.07
N ARG A 732 16.71 -0.56 27.58
CA ARG A 732 16.32 -1.99 27.67
C ARG A 732 16.70 -2.79 26.42
N LEU A 733 17.33 -2.18 25.41
CA LEU A 733 17.83 -2.84 24.19
C LEU A 733 16.77 -3.70 23.49
N LEU A 734 15.53 -3.21 23.43
CA LEU A 734 14.40 -3.95 22.83
C LEU A 734 14.38 -3.88 21.30
N GLY A 735 15.02 -2.87 20.72
CA GLY A 735 15.06 -2.61 19.29
C GLY A 735 16.23 -3.28 18.57
N LEU A 736 16.25 -3.16 17.25
CA LEU A 736 17.31 -3.73 16.42
C LEU A 736 18.58 -2.87 16.45
N LYS A 737 18.42 -1.55 16.48
CA LYS A 737 19.49 -0.58 16.25
C LYS A 737 20.46 -0.50 17.42
N GLU A 738 19.95 -0.50 18.64
CA GLU A 738 20.74 -0.45 19.87
C GLU A 738 21.64 -1.69 19.99
N ASN A 739 21.10 -2.86 19.67
CA ASN A 739 21.86 -4.12 19.70
C ASN A 739 22.97 -4.14 18.65
N VAL A 740 22.72 -3.61 17.44
CA VAL A 740 23.75 -3.49 16.40
C VAL A 740 24.86 -2.52 16.84
N ILE A 741 24.52 -1.39 17.46
CA ILE A 741 25.51 -0.41 17.95
C ILE A 741 26.42 -1.03 19.01
N ILE A 742 25.85 -1.80 19.95
CA ILE A 742 26.61 -2.44 21.04
C ILE A 742 27.36 -3.70 20.55
N GLY A 743 26.96 -4.29 19.42
CA GLY A 743 27.51 -5.55 18.92
C GLY A 743 26.88 -6.80 19.55
N LYS A 744 25.64 -6.69 20.05
CA LYS A 744 24.82 -7.82 20.53
C LYS A 744 23.94 -8.38 19.40
N LEU A 745 23.44 -9.60 19.59
CA LEU A 745 22.46 -10.21 18.69
C LEU A 745 21.17 -9.38 18.67
N ILE A 746 20.62 -9.17 17.47
CA ILE A 746 19.35 -8.46 17.33
C ILE A 746 18.18 -9.28 17.93
N PRO A 747 17.19 -8.65 18.58
CA PRO A 747 16.05 -9.35 19.20
C PRO A 747 14.98 -9.76 18.18
N ALA A 748 15.40 -10.23 17.01
CA ALA A 748 14.56 -10.70 15.91
C ALA A 748 15.17 -11.95 15.26
N GLY A 749 14.34 -12.72 14.56
CA GLY A 749 14.72 -13.97 13.94
C GLY A 749 15.31 -14.95 14.96
N THR A 750 16.46 -15.51 14.62
CA THR A 750 17.23 -16.45 15.45
C THR A 750 17.81 -15.84 16.73
N GLY A 751 17.85 -14.50 16.83
CA GLY A 751 18.33 -13.80 18.03
C GLY A 751 17.27 -13.68 19.13
N LEU A 752 16.00 -13.95 18.84
CA LEU A 752 14.95 -14.02 19.86
C LEU A 752 15.06 -15.36 20.61
N ALA A 753 15.24 -15.32 21.94
CA ALA A 753 15.45 -16.52 22.77
C ALA A 753 14.35 -17.59 22.57
N SER A 754 13.08 -17.18 22.60
CA SER A 754 11.94 -18.09 22.40
C SER A 754 11.94 -18.76 21.02
N ARG A 755 12.37 -18.06 19.97
CA ARG A 755 12.50 -18.64 18.62
C ARG A 755 13.72 -19.56 18.56
N ARG A 756 14.84 -19.18 19.17
CA ARG A 756 16.07 -19.96 19.17
C ARG A 756 15.87 -21.36 19.77
N GLU A 757 15.07 -21.47 20.82
CA GLU A 757 14.72 -22.74 21.45
C GLU A 757 13.81 -23.63 20.58
N GLN A 758 12.97 -23.02 19.73
CA GLN A 758 12.07 -23.73 18.82
C GLN A 758 12.78 -24.25 17.55
N LEU A 759 13.97 -23.74 17.22
CA LEU A 759 14.69 -24.09 16.00
C LEU A 759 15.58 -25.32 16.21
N ASP A 760 15.05 -26.50 15.93
CA ASP A 760 15.77 -27.77 16.07
C ASP A 760 17.06 -27.88 15.22
N TRP A 761 17.12 -27.14 14.11
CA TRP A 761 18.27 -27.14 13.20
C TRP A 761 19.38 -26.19 13.61
N LEU A 762 19.12 -25.28 14.56
CA LEU A 762 20.15 -24.37 15.07
C LEU A 762 21.00 -25.14 16.09
N PRO A 763 22.35 -25.04 16.05
CA PRO A 763 23.18 -25.63 17.08
C PRO A 763 22.78 -25.07 18.45
N LYS A 764 22.32 -25.96 19.36
CA LYS A 764 21.94 -25.58 20.73
C LYS A 764 23.14 -24.91 21.42
N ALA A 765 22.90 -23.90 22.25
CA ALA A 765 23.94 -23.10 22.91
C ALA A 765 25.04 -23.96 23.58
N ARG A 766 24.65 -25.10 24.16
CA ARG A 766 25.55 -26.10 24.76
C ARG A 766 26.58 -26.71 23.80
N ALA A 767 26.21 -26.89 22.53
CA ALA A 767 27.12 -27.36 21.48
C ALA A 767 28.01 -26.25 20.91
N LEU A 768 27.55 -24.99 20.99
CA LEU A 768 28.33 -23.82 20.56
C LEU A 768 29.42 -23.47 21.59
N ALA A 769 29.09 -23.47 22.89
CA ALA A 769 30.04 -23.25 23.98
C ALA A 769 31.16 -24.31 23.98
N ALA A 770 30.81 -25.58 23.77
CA ALA A 770 31.77 -26.67 23.63
C ALA A 770 32.70 -26.54 22.41
N MET A 771 32.34 -25.76 21.38
CA MET A 771 33.19 -25.47 20.23
C MET A 771 34.14 -24.30 20.43
N PHE A 772 33.85 -23.37 21.35
CA PHE A 772 34.68 -22.20 21.65
C PHE A 772 35.52 -22.34 22.93
N GLY A 773 35.43 -23.47 23.64
CA GLY A 773 36.33 -23.79 24.75
C GLY A 773 36.15 -22.89 25.99
N THR A 774 35.02 -22.22 26.11
CA THR A 774 34.66 -21.43 27.29
C THR A 774 33.71 -22.25 28.16
N ASP A 775 34.29 -23.08 29.03
CA ASP A 775 33.61 -23.60 30.21
C ASP A 775 33.66 -22.51 31.29
N GLU A 776 32.77 -21.52 31.23
CA GLU A 776 32.45 -20.68 32.38
C GLU A 776 30.94 -20.64 32.57
N ASP A 777 30.51 -21.22 33.69
CA ASP A 777 29.16 -21.18 34.23
C ASP A 777 28.83 -19.74 34.67
N GLU A 778 28.41 -18.88 33.74
CA GLU A 778 27.59 -17.72 34.10
C GLU A 778 26.11 -18.10 33.91
N GLU A 779 25.49 -18.52 35.00
CA GLU A 779 24.04 -18.47 35.15
C GLU A 779 23.61 -17.02 34.93
N VAL A 780 22.96 -16.74 33.79
CA VAL A 780 22.22 -15.50 33.60
C VAL A 780 21.18 -15.45 34.73
N PRO A 781 21.20 -14.46 35.64
CA PRO A 781 20.27 -14.45 36.75
C PRO A 781 18.86 -14.28 36.20
N VAL A 782 18.07 -15.34 36.28
CA VAL A 782 16.63 -15.28 36.10
C VAL A 782 16.09 -14.59 37.35
N VAL A 783 15.81 -13.30 37.25
CA VAL A 783 15.15 -12.56 38.33
C VAL A 783 13.77 -13.19 38.55
N PRO A 784 13.47 -13.78 39.72
CA PRO A 784 12.13 -14.26 40.02
C PRO A 784 11.18 -13.07 40.12
N ALA A 785 9.96 -13.25 39.63
CA ALA A 785 8.90 -12.26 39.79
C ALA A 785 8.33 -12.34 41.21
N GLU A 786 8.93 -11.65 42.19
CA GLU A 786 8.33 -11.44 43.51
C GLU A 786 8.57 -10.01 44.02
N GLU A 787 7.57 -9.56 44.78
CA GLU A 787 7.20 -8.25 45.30
C GLU A 787 8.34 -7.31 45.76
N LEU A 788 8.32 -6.06 45.28
CA LEU A 788 9.07 -4.94 45.86
C LEU A 788 8.29 -4.39 47.08
N SER A 789 8.69 -4.79 48.28
CA SER A 789 8.44 -4.01 49.51
C SER A 789 9.56 -2.99 49.72
N LEU A 790 9.18 -1.80 50.16
CA LEU A 790 9.96 -0.56 50.13
C LEU A 790 10.76 -0.30 51.42
N GLU A 791 11.27 -1.34 52.09
CA GLU A 791 11.78 -1.21 53.49
C GLU A 791 13.29 -1.40 53.73
N ASP A 792 14.13 -1.69 52.72
CA ASP A 792 15.56 -1.99 52.95
C ASP A 792 16.55 -0.97 52.35
N LEU A 793 16.24 0.33 52.38
CA LEU A 793 17.19 1.39 52.02
C LEU A 793 17.37 2.36 53.20
N ASP A 794 17.92 1.87 54.29
CA ASP A 794 18.65 2.66 55.27
C ASP A 794 19.64 1.72 55.96
N ASP A 795 20.94 2.01 55.79
CA ASP A 795 22.10 1.62 56.60
C ASP A 795 23.29 1.25 55.68
N ASP A 796 24.19 2.22 55.48
CA ASP A 796 25.59 2.10 55.94
C ASP A 796 26.40 3.33 55.52
N GLU A 797 26.71 4.15 56.53
CA GLU A 797 27.72 5.21 56.52
C GLU A 797 29.15 4.63 56.57
N ASP A 798 30.08 5.43 56.04
CA ASP A 798 31.51 5.49 56.34
C ASP A 798 32.47 4.36 55.90
N GLU A 799 33.31 4.67 54.89
CA GLU A 799 34.75 4.47 55.05
C GLU A 799 35.59 5.40 54.13
N ASN A 800 36.48 6.17 54.75
CA ASN A 800 37.45 7.07 54.14
C ASN A 800 38.54 6.32 53.35
N GLY A 801 38.91 6.87 52.19
CA GLY A 801 40.13 6.51 51.48
C GLY A 801 40.57 7.63 50.53
N GLU A 802 41.41 8.55 51.04
CA GLU A 802 42.19 9.48 50.22
C GLU A 802 43.22 8.70 49.38
N GLU A 803 43.35 8.99 48.08
CA GLU A 803 44.65 8.96 47.38
C GLU A 803 44.56 9.60 45.96
N GLY A 804 45.42 10.61 45.72
CA GLY A 804 46.13 10.80 44.45
C GLY A 804 45.42 11.53 43.30
N LEU A 805 45.44 12.87 43.30
CA LEU A 805 45.33 13.70 42.09
C LEU A 805 46.68 13.76 41.38
N GLU A 806 46.77 13.24 40.15
CA GLU A 806 47.83 13.57 39.19
C GLU A 806 47.22 14.08 37.88
N ASP A 807 47.73 15.23 37.45
CA ASP A 807 47.39 15.98 36.25
C ASP A 807 47.68 15.19 34.96
N ILE A 808 46.72 15.15 34.04
CA ILE A 808 47.00 14.88 32.62
C ILE A 808 46.33 15.97 31.78
N GLU A 809 47.20 16.69 31.08
CA GLU A 809 46.95 17.88 30.27
C GLU A 809 45.97 17.67 29.10
N ASP A 810 45.16 18.70 28.87
CA ASP A 810 44.28 18.90 27.72
C ASP A 810 45.01 18.76 26.37
N VAL A 811 44.60 17.79 25.55
CA VAL A 811 44.93 17.78 24.12
C VAL A 811 43.78 18.45 23.36
N ALA A 812 43.93 19.75 23.10
CA ALA A 812 43.05 20.51 22.23
C ALA A 812 43.20 20.07 20.76
N GLU A 813 42.08 19.77 20.10
CA GLU A 813 42.01 19.54 18.66
C GLU A 813 42.36 20.81 17.85
N PRO A 814 43.07 20.69 16.72
CA PRO A 814 43.50 21.85 15.94
C PRO A 814 42.34 22.46 15.15
N THR A 815 42.26 23.80 15.19
CA THR A 815 41.28 24.61 14.46
C THR A 815 41.61 24.73 12.98
N GLN A 816 40.56 25.01 12.20
CA GLN A 816 40.42 24.99 10.73
C GLN A 816 41.33 25.93 9.88
N ALA A 817 42.49 26.35 10.40
CA ALA A 817 43.36 27.34 9.74
C ALA A 817 44.60 26.75 9.01
N ASP A 818 44.85 25.44 9.07
CA ASP A 818 46.09 24.83 8.55
C ASP A 818 45.99 24.14 7.17
N LEU A 819 44.88 24.26 6.44
CA LEU A 819 44.71 23.60 5.13
C LEU A 819 44.92 24.50 3.90
N THR A 820 45.55 25.66 4.05
CA THR A 820 45.93 26.48 2.90
C THR A 820 47.44 26.57 2.73
N LYS A 821 48.01 25.61 1.99
CA LYS A 821 49.13 25.85 1.06
C LYS A 821 49.23 24.70 0.04
N PRO A 822 49.32 25.00 -1.26
CA PRO A 822 49.45 24.01 -2.33
C PRO A 822 50.92 23.70 -2.61
N ALA A 823 51.25 22.46 -2.96
CA ALA A 823 52.47 22.15 -3.69
C ALA A 823 52.39 20.76 -4.37
N GLU A 824 52.61 20.82 -5.69
CA GLU A 824 53.16 19.80 -6.62
C GLU A 824 52.34 18.58 -7.03
#